data_AF-A0A7Z9DUX7-F1
#
_entry.id   AF-A0A7Z9DUX7-F1
#
_cell.length_a   1.000
_cell.length_b   1.000
_cell.length_c   1.000
_cell.angle_alpha   90.00
_cell.angle_beta   90.00
_cell.angle_gamma   90.00
#
_symmetry.space_group_name_H-M   'P 1'
#
loop_
_entity.id
_entity.type
_entity.pdbx_description
1 polymer ?
#
loop_
_entity_poly.entity_id
_entity_poly.type
_entity_poly.pdbx_seq_one_letter_code
_entity_poly.pdbx_strand_id
1 'polypeptide(L)'
;MQKSNTEQTVFIITGMHRSGTSLTASILQSAGVHIGRNLLGADHVNIKGHFENIDFYQFHINILDSQGVSGAGWTLQDNLEIKEEFVDRAKQLIEQNALSSIWGWKEPRTTLFLEFWAKLLPEARFLLIYRSPWEVADSLYRRGDEIFQSQPELAIKYWQHYNQKILDFYNQEQHRCLLTNLKTIVQYQTAYIDTINHKFNVNLSHPAPTAYDPSLLRTEISSNSQRPTLIDHYFPEAIELYQELEGRGWHPEQTPDFSWQELLKPTLYKTWAFQEWVNLRQLEIENKSLKSQLQEEQVGLEEVKVIQAESEQTKTQLKTAESLLEQSQSQLQETESVLQQSQTQLTKTESILQKSHHQLNQTRTELETAKTQFSQSQFDVMRYQSQLHQTQEELEYYELHRQEWEDAQSQLDQVEVSLSQLTTQLQQTQKREERFQIQLHQTLEELEQTKTQLQHDQDNFQETSNQVKQLKRDLKRSTSQLYQVQSEFDVSHSQLQQSESQLQQTQTELTEIKSQFQESNRDLKQKQAQVNQLQTELKRSQSQMYQLQIELAQSQLQIQQIQERQQLEQSLSNDPKKHTEMDYNLLIWDAWNAYRNGKLSQMKAHLQKALKLTTASPSEIILTWLESFSKLSLAQGMELDSESLTNSEEWQQLVRQMTRKKGVTLTEKFHDPSKTQEVEVEAVETAATQAKTADAG
;
A
#
# COMPACT_ATOMS: atom_id res chain seq x y z
N MET A 1 52.94 -24.85 -44.98
CA MET A 1 51.83 -23.91 -45.23
C MET A 1 52.29 -22.53 -44.83
N GLN A 2 52.58 -21.67 -45.81
CA GLN A 2 52.87 -20.25 -45.60
C GLN A 2 51.60 -19.57 -45.06
N LYS A 3 51.64 -19.05 -43.83
CA LYS A 3 50.61 -18.12 -43.34
C LYS A 3 50.72 -16.86 -44.20
N SER A 4 49.67 -16.53 -44.95
CA SER A 4 49.58 -15.22 -45.61
C SER A 4 49.54 -14.16 -44.51
N ASN A 5 50.65 -13.45 -44.33
CA ASN A 5 50.75 -12.33 -43.41
C ASN A 5 49.98 -11.15 -44.00
N THR A 6 48.65 -11.18 -43.94
CA THR A 6 47.86 -9.96 -44.03
C THR A 6 48.29 -9.10 -42.86
N GLU A 7 49.00 -8.00 -43.12
CA GLU A 7 49.45 -7.06 -42.09
C GLU A 7 48.30 -6.73 -41.15
N GLN A 8 48.42 -7.15 -39.90
CA GLN A 8 47.40 -6.88 -38.89
C GLN A 8 47.57 -5.44 -38.40
N THR A 9 46.48 -4.68 -38.39
CA THR A 9 46.47 -3.34 -37.78
C THR A 9 46.05 -3.45 -36.33
N VAL A 10 46.90 -2.94 -35.44
CA VAL A 10 46.65 -2.94 -33.99
C VAL A 10 46.32 -1.52 -33.53
N PHE A 11 45.16 -1.34 -32.89
CA PHE A 11 44.77 -0.09 -32.24
C PHE A 11 44.93 -0.18 -30.71
N ILE A 12 45.73 0.72 -30.15
CA ILE A 12 45.89 0.86 -28.70
C ILE A 12 45.13 2.10 -28.25
N ILE A 13 44.03 1.91 -27.54
CA ILE A 13 43.15 2.99 -27.08
C ILE A 13 43.44 3.25 -25.61
N THR A 14 44.01 4.41 -25.31
CA THR A 14 44.40 4.73 -23.93
C THR A 14 44.23 6.21 -23.63
N GLY A 15 44.32 6.54 -22.35
CA GLY A 15 44.07 7.86 -21.80
C GLY A 15 43.98 7.75 -20.29
N MET A 16 44.00 8.90 -19.59
CA MET A 16 43.72 8.92 -18.17
C MET A 16 42.33 8.32 -17.88
N HIS A 17 42.18 7.62 -16.75
CA HIS A 17 40.89 7.15 -16.28
C HIS A 17 39.84 8.29 -16.35
N ARG A 18 38.61 7.96 -16.76
CA ARG A 18 37.49 8.92 -16.91
C ARG A 18 37.67 9.98 -18.02
N SER A 19 38.65 9.83 -18.91
CA SER A 19 38.80 10.65 -20.12
C SER A 19 37.95 10.19 -21.31
N GLY A 20 37.07 9.19 -21.12
CA GLY A 20 36.17 8.71 -22.17
C GLY A 20 36.74 7.64 -23.10
N THR A 21 37.85 6.99 -22.72
CA THR A 21 38.44 5.87 -23.47
C THR A 21 37.45 4.73 -23.73
N SER A 22 36.55 4.42 -22.80
CA SER A 22 35.51 3.38 -22.99
C SER A 22 34.50 3.77 -24.07
N LEU A 23 34.14 5.06 -24.16
CA LEU A 23 33.25 5.54 -25.21
C LEU A 23 33.92 5.43 -26.58
N THR A 24 35.16 5.88 -26.68
CA THR A 24 35.95 5.77 -27.92
C THR A 24 36.09 4.31 -28.34
N ALA A 25 36.31 3.39 -27.39
CA ALA A 25 36.34 1.96 -27.66
C ALA A 25 35.00 1.44 -28.22
N SER A 26 33.86 1.82 -27.64
CA SER A 26 32.52 1.47 -28.17
C SER A 26 32.33 1.96 -29.61
N ILE A 27 32.71 3.21 -29.89
CA ILE A 27 32.64 3.80 -31.25
C ILE A 27 33.49 2.98 -32.23
N LEU A 28 34.75 2.68 -31.89
CA LEU A 28 35.63 1.88 -32.75
C LEU A 28 35.17 0.43 -32.93
N GLN A 29 34.64 -0.19 -31.88
CA GLN A 29 34.07 -1.52 -31.99
C GLN A 29 32.89 -1.53 -32.96
N SER A 30 32.01 -0.53 -32.89
CA SER A 30 30.89 -0.38 -33.84
C SER A 30 31.35 -0.11 -35.28
N ALA A 31 32.53 0.52 -35.43
CA ALA A 31 33.18 0.78 -36.72
C ALA A 31 33.96 -0.42 -37.28
N GLY A 32 34.08 -1.52 -36.52
CA GLY A 32 34.68 -2.79 -36.99
C GLY A 32 36.02 -3.18 -36.35
N VAL A 33 36.51 -2.45 -35.34
CA VAL A 33 37.72 -2.83 -34.60
C VAL A 33 37.41 -3.94 -33.58
N HIS A 34 38.15 -5.05 -33.61
CA HIS A 34 38.00 -6.10 -32.61
C HIS A 34 38.78 -5.78 -31.32
N ILE A 35 38.11 -5.25 -30.29
CA ILE A 35 38.72 -4.79 -29.01
C ILE A 35 39.02 -5.92 -28.00
N GLY A 36 38.57 -7.14 -28.29
CA GLY A 36 38.78 -8.32 -27.44
C GLY A 36 37.49 -9.09 -27.19
N ARG A 37 37.61 -10.35 -26.74
CA ARG A 37 36.46 -11.21 -26.41
C ARG A 37 36.08 -11.17 -24.93
N ASN A 38 37.06 -10.92 -24.07
CA ASN A 38 36.90 -10.92 -22.62
C ASN A 38 36.99 -9.49 -22.10
N LEU A 39 35.86 -8.79 -22.10
CA LEU A 39 35.77 -7.39 -21.70
C LEU A 39 35.26 -7.26 -20.26
N LEU A 40 35.85 -6.36 -19.49
CA LEU A 40 35.38 -6.04 -18.15
C LEU A 40 33.94 -5.51 -18.21
N GLY A 41 33.03 -6.19 -17.51
CA GLY A 41 31.58 -6.00 -17.59
C GLY A 41 31.08 -4.63 -17.10
N ALA A 42 29.76 -4.41 -17.20
CA ALA A 42 29.09 -3.22 -16.70
C ALA A 42 29.04 -3.18 -15.17
N ASP A 43 29.13 -1.98 -14.62
CA ASP A 43 28.88 -1.71 -13.21
C ASP A 43 27.92 -0.51 -13.05
N HIS A 44 27.58 -0.17 -11.81
CA HIS A 44 26.70 0.94 -11.48
C HIS A 44 27.23 2.32 -11.92
N VAL A 45 28.53 2.43 -12.24
CA VAL A 45 29.20 3.67 -12.69
C VAL A 45 29.29 3.72 -14.22
N ASN A 46 29.21 2.58 -14.90
CA ASN A 46 29.27 2.44 -16.35
C ASN A 46 28.35 1.32 -16.86
N ILE A 47 27.10 1.70 -17.13
CA ILE A 47 25.98 0.81 -17.50
C ILE A 47 26.26 0.02 -18.79
N LYS A 48 27.10 0.52 -19.71
CA LYS A 48 27.44 -0.14 -20.98
C LYS A 48 28.67 -1.05 -20.92
N GLY A 49 29.37 -1.15 -19.78
CA GLY A 49 30.63 -1.92 -19.66
C GLY A 49 31.88 -1.06 -19.82
N HIS A 50 33.01 -1.48 -19.23
CA HIS A 50 34.26 -0.72 -19.27
C HIS A 50 35.05 -0.87 -20.56
N PHE A 51 34.69 -1.86 -21.39
CA PHE A 51 35.39 -2.24 -22.62
C PHE A 51 36.89 -2.50 -22.42
N GLU A 52 37.31 -2.77 -21.18
CA GLU A 52 38.69 -3.08 -20.86
C GLU A 52 38.96 -4.54 -21.16
N ASN A 53 39.99 -4.80 -21.95
CA ASN A 53 40.40 -6.16 -22.20
C ASN A 53 41.05 -6.73 -20.93
N ILE A 54 40.43 -7.76 -20.36
CA ILE A 54 40.81 -8.33 -19.05
C ILE A 54 42.26 -8.82 -19.06
N ASP A 55 42.75 -9.32 -20.20
CA ASP A 55 44.11 -9.85 -20.30
C ASP A 55 45.16 -8.75 -20.10
N PHE A 56 44.96 -7.60 -20.77
CA PHE A 56 45.82 -6.43 -20.62
C PHE A 56 45.61 -5.75 -19.25
N TYR A 57 44.36 -5.69 -18.77
CA TYR A 57 44.04 -5.20 -17.42
C TYR A 57 44.83 -5.96 -16.35
N GLN A 58 44.81 -7.30 -16.39
CA GLN A 58 45.53 -8.14 -15.44
C GLN A 58 47.04 -8.03 -15.63
N PHE A 59 47.51 -7.91 -16.88
CA PHE A 59 48.92 -7.71 -17.17
C PHE A 59 49.48 -6.45 -16.47
N HIS A 60 48.82 -5.31 -16.63
CA HIS A 60 49.27 -4.06 -16.01
C HIS A 60 49.19 -4.12 -14.48
N ILE A 61 48.13 -4.68 -13.91
CA ILE A 61 48.02 -4.86 -12.45
C ILE A 61 49.15 -5.70 -11.90
N ASN A 62 49.45 -6.84 -12.53
CA ASN A 62 50.53 -7.71 -12.05
C ASN A 62 51.89 -7.00 -12.03
N ILE A 63 52.17 -6.12 -13.00
CA ILE A 63 53.40 -5.32 -13.02
C ILE A 63 53.39 -4.29 -11.89
N LEU A 64 52.29 -3.56 -11.72
CA LEU A 64 52.14 -2.53 -10.68
C LEU A 64 52.26 -3.16 -9.27
N ASP A 65 51.55 -4.26 -9.03
CA ASP A 65 51.56 -4.99 -7.76
C ASP A 65 52.95 -5.54 -7.44
N SER A 66 53.70 -6.03 -8.46
CA SER A 66 55.07 -6.52 -8.27
C SER A 66 56.06 -5.46 -7.79
N GLN A 67 55.69 -4.18 -7.92
CA GLN A 67 56.47 -3.01 -7.51
C GLN A 67 55.85 -2.29 -6.29
N GLY A 68 54.80 -2.86 -5.68
CA GLY A 68 54.09 -2.24 -4.57
C GLY A 68 53.31 -0.97 -4.95
N VAL A 69 53.02 -0.79 -6.24
CA VAL A 69 52.22 0.32 -6.77
C VAL A 69 50.76 -0.10 -6.80
N SER A 70 49.84 0.86 -6.61
CA SER A 70 48.40 0.60 -6.70
C SER A 70 48.05 -0.05 -8.05
N GLY A 71 47.45 -1.24 -8.05
CA GLY A 71 46.94 -1.89 -9.25
C GLY A 71 45.92 -1.07 -10.05
N ALA A 72 45.26 -0.10 -9.41
CA ALA A 72 44.39 0.87 -10.09
C ALA A 72 45.17 1.90 -10.94
N GLY A 73 46.50 1.90 -10.89
CA GLY A 73 47.35 2.82 -11.66
C GLY A 73 47.48 4.21 -11.05
N TRP A 74 47.10 4.38 -9.79
CA TRP A 74 47.32 5.62 -9.03
C TRP A 74 48.78 5.72 -8.63
N THR A 75 49.59 6.25 -9.54
CA THR A 75 51.04 6.43 -9.36
C THR A 75 51.53 7.70 -10.02
N LEU A 76 52.55 8.31 -9.42
CA LEU A 76 53.32 9.43 -9.98
C LEU A 76 54.75 8.98 -10.32
N GLN A 77 55.02 7.67 -10.33
CA GLN A 77 56.33 7.13 -10.68
C GLN A 77 56.53 7.22 -12.19
N ASP A 78 57.61 7.89 -12.61
CA ASP A 78 57.91 8.08 -14.04
C ASP A 78 58.35 6.79 -14.73
N ASN A 79 59.14 5.95 -14.05
CA ASN A 79 59.71 4.74 -14.64
C ASN A 79 59.22 3.50 -13.89
N LEU A 80 58.39 2.71 -14.56
CA LEU A 80 58.00 1.37 -14.10
C LEU A 80 58.96 0.35 -14.71
N GLU A 81 59.67 -0.39 -13.88
CA GLU A 81 60.57 -1.43 -14.35
C GLU A 81 59.76 -2.65 -14.83
N ILE A 82 59.98 -3.09 -16.07
CA ILE A 82 59.30 -4.25 -16.65
C ILE A 82 60.31 -5.39 -16.74
N LYS A 83 60.18 -6.36 -15.84
CA LYS A 83 61.02 -7.57 -15.82
C LYS A 83 60.81 -8.40 -17.09
N GLU A 84 61.84 -9.16 -17.47
CA GLU A 84 61.85 -9.99 -18.69
C GLU A 84 60.69 -11.00 -18.75
N GLU A 85 60.27 -11.54 -17.60
CA GLU A 85 59.11 -12.44 -17.48
C GLU A 85 57.80 -11.81 -18.00
N PHE A 86 57.62 -10.49 -17.83
CA PHE A 86 56.46 -9.77 -18.34
C PHE A 86 56.58 -9.49 -19.84
N VAL A 87 57.78 -9.42 -20.39
CA VAL A 87 57.99 -9.26 -21.84
C VAL A 87 57.49 -10.49 -22.57
N ASP A 88 57.83 -11.69 -22.10
CA ASP A 88 57.37 -12.94 -22.73
C ASP A 88 55.86 -13.14 -22.57
N ARG A 89 55.31 -12.79 -21.40
CA ARG A 89 53.87 -12.80 -21.19
C ARG A 89 53.15 -11.83 -22.12
N ALA A 90 53.69 -10.62 -22.34
CA ALA A 90 53.11 -9.64 -23.26
C ALA A 90 53.06 -10.16 -24.71
N LYS A 91 54.12 -10.81 -25.19
CA LYS A 91 54.14 -11.44 -26.53
C LYS A 91 53.04 -12.50 -26.67
N GLN A 92 52.86 -13.35 -25.66
CA GLN A 92 51.79 -14.33 -25.65
C GLN A 92 50.40 -13.68 -25.67
N LEU A 93 50.20 -12.60 -24.91
CA LEU A 93 48.94 -11.86 -24.90
C LEU A 93 48.60 -11.26 -26.26
N ILE A 94 49.60 -10.71 -26.95
CA ILE A 94 49.46 -10.20 -28.32
C ILE A 94 48.99 -11.31 -29.26
N GLU A 95 49.67 -12.47 -29.27
CA GLU A 95 49.31 -13.60 -30.13
C GLU A 95 47.87 -14.11 -29.87
N GLN A 96 47.47 -14.16 -28.60
CA GLN A 96 46.13 -14.62 -28.19
C GLN A 96 45.02 -13.64 -28.60
N ASN A 97 45.30 -12.35 -28.60
CA ASN A 97 44.32 -11.29 -28.90
C ASN A 97 44.31 -10.85 -30.37
N ALA A 98 45.30 -11.24 -31.17
CA ALA A 98 45.41 -10.98 -32.61
C ALA A 98 44.43 -11.83 -33.47
N LEU A 99 43.14 -11.73 -33.14
CA LEU A 99 42.05 -12.58 -33.65
C LEU A 99 41.41 -12.08 -34.96
N SER A 100 41.72 -10.85 -35.36
CA SER A 100 41.16 -10.18 -36.54
C SER A 100 42.28 -9.46 -37.30
N SER A 101 42.01 -9.08 -38.56
CA SER A 101 42.91 -8.23 -39.34
C SER A 101 43.04 -6.82 -38.75
N ILE A 102 41.97 -6.31 -38.14
CA ILE A 102 41.96 -5.07 -37.37
C ILE A 102 41.50 -5.40 -35.95
N TRP A 103 42.43 -5.27 -35.00
CA TRP A 103 42.16 -5.56 -33.60
C TRP A 103 42.84 -4.53 -32.70
N GLY A 104 42.57 -4.60 -31.42
CA GLY A 104 43.16 -3.68 -30.46
C GLY A 104 42.73 -3.97 -29.05
N TRP A 105 43.10 -3.10 -28.13
CA TRP A 105 42.55 -3.09 -26.79
C TRP A 105 42.36 -1.66 -26.30
N LYS A 106 41.43 -1.50 -25.37
CA LYS A 106 41.31 -0.32 -24.54
C LYS A 106 41.71 -0.69 -23.13
N GLU A 107 42.60 0.09 -22.53
CA GLU A 107 42.90 0.00 -21.11
C GLU A 107 43.63 1.31 -20.68
N PRO A 108 43.09 2.12 -19.74
CA PRO A 108 43.70 3.39 -19.31
C PRO A 108 45.15 3.33 -18.80
N ARG A 109 45.53 2.32 -18.01
CA ARG A 109 46.89 2.14 -17.46
C ARG A 109 47.92 1.82 -18.53
N THR A 110 47.52 1.41 -19.73
CA THR A 110 48.38 1.31 -20.91
C THR A 110 49.16 2.60 -21.15
N THR A 111 48.61 3.75 -20.73
CA THR A 111 49.29 5.06 -20.72
C THR A 111 50.64 5.02 -19.99
N LEU A 112 50.73 4.29 -18.87
CA LEU A 112 51.96 4.14 -18.09
C LEU A 112 53.00 3.23 -18.78
N PHE A 113 52.59 2.50 -19.82
CA PHE A 113 53.40 1.49 -20.52
C PHE A 113 53.52 1.78 -22.04
N LEU A 114 53.26 3.02 -22.48
CA LEU A 114 53.24 3.39 -23.90
C LEU A 114 54.53 3.00 -24.62
N GLU A 115 55.70 3.38 -24.09
CA GLU A 115 57.00 3.04 -24.68
C GLU A 115 57.25 1.53 -24.78
N PHE A 116 56.78 0.76 -23.78
CA PHE A 116 56.91 -0.68 -23.77
C PHE A 116 56.12 -1.33 -24.90
N TRP A 117 54.85 -0.96 -25.06
CA TRP A 117 54.01 -1.48 -26.13
C TRP A 117 54.47 -1.00 -27.50
N ALA A 118 54.93 0.25 -27.60
CA ALA A 118 55.53 0.82 -28.80
C ALA A 118 56.76 0.06 -29.30
N LYS A 119 57.59 -0.47 -28.38
CA LYS A 119 58.75 -1.31 -28.69
C LYS A 119 58.34 -2.72 -29.11
N LEU A 120 57.36 -3.33 -28.45
CA LEU A 120 56.87 -4.68 -28.79
C LEU A 120 56.02 -4.73 -30.05
N LEU A 121 55.30 -3.65 -30.36
CA LEU A 121 54.46 -3.49 -31.54
C LEU A 121 54.82 -2.20 -32.28
N PRO A 122 55.91 -2.20 -33.08
CA PRO A 122 56.33 -1.04 -33.86
C PRO A 122 55.22 -0.50 -34.78
N GLU A 123 54.38 -1.39 -35.28
CA GLU A 123 53.27 -1.06 -36.18
C GLU A 123 51.93 -0.79 -35.46
N ALA A 124 51.91 -0.72 -34.12
CA ALA A 124 50.69 -0.32 -33.41
C ALA A 124 50.35 1.15 -33.66
N ARG A 125 49.05 1.43 -33.71
CA ARG A 125 48.47 2.77 -33.89
C ARG A 125 47.81 3.19 -32.59
N PHE A 126 48.19 4.35 -32.07
CA PHE A 126 47.78 4.79 -30.74
C PHE A 126 46.69 5.86 -30.84
N LEU A 127 45.59 5.63 -30.12
CA LEU A 127 44.50 6.57 -29.98
C LEU A 127 44.53 7.08 -28.54
N LEU A 128 45.04 8.31 -28.39
CA LEU A 128 45.38 8.93 -27.12
C LEU A 128 44.25 9.90 -26.75
N ILE A 129 43.44 9.52 -25.78
CA ILE A 129 42.21 10.22 -25.44
C ILE A 129 42.43 11.06 -24.19
N TYR A 130 42.13 12.34 -24.28
CA TYR A 130 42.19 13.26 -23.15
C TYR A 130 40.87 13.99 -22.95
N ARG A 131 40.73 14.57 -21.76
CA ARG A 131 39.58 15.37 -21.33
C ARG A 131 40.08 16.43 -20.36
N SER A 132 39.35 17.53 -20.23
CA SER A 132 39.71 18.62 -19.33
C SER A 132 39.95 18.15 -17.87
N PRO A 133 40.88 18.79 -17.14
CA PRO A 133 41.25 18.36 -15.79
C PRO A 133 40.09 18.46 -14.79
N TRP A 134 39.25 19.50 -14.89
CA TRP A 134 38.10 19.69 -13.99
C TRP A 134 37.00 18.65 -14.21
N GLU A 135 36.74 18.21 -15.45
CA GLU A 135 35.74 17.17 -15.70
C GLU A 135 36.23 15.78 -15.29
N VAL A 136 37.53 15.50 -15.47
CA VAL A 136 38.12 14.23 -15.01
C VAL A 136 38.07 14.18 -13.49
N ALA A 137 38.54 15.21 -12.79
CA ALA A 137 38.50 15.27 -11.33
C ALA A 137 37.08 15.12 -10.78
N ASP A 138 36.13 15.88 -11.33
CA ASP A 138 34.71 15.80 -10.96
C ASP A 138 34.12 14.39 -11.23
N SER A 139 34.53 13.73 -12.31
CA SER A 139 34.13 12.34 -12.54
C SER A 139 34.79 11.34 -11.58
N LEU A 140 36.03 11.57 -11.13
CA LEU A 140 36.72 10.72 -10.16
C LEU A 140 36.05 10.85 -8.78
N TYR A 141 35.76 12.08 -8.35
CA TYR A 141 35.07 12.33 -7.08
C TYR A 141 33.68 11.70 -7.04
N ARG A 142 32.92 11.74 -8.14
CA ARG A 142 31.63 11.03 -8.23
C ARG A 142 31.75 9.50 -8.21
N ARG A 143 32.82 8.95 -8.79
CA ARG A 143 33.07 7.50 -8.72
C ARG A 143 33.35 7.07 -7.28
N GLY A 144 33.94 7.97 -6.49
CA GLY A 144 34.05 7.81 -5.04
C GLY A 144 35.27 7.01 -4.59
N ASP A 145 36.36 6.94 -5.36
CA ASP A 145 37.56 6.22 -4.92
C ASP A 145 38.12 6.83 -3.63
N GLU A 146 38.38 5.98 -2.65
CA GLU A 146 38.76 6.38 -1.27
C GLU A 146 39.99 7.31 -1.25
N ILE A 147 40.97 7.09 -2.13
CA ILE A 147 42.17 7.91 -2.21
C ILE A 147 41.85 9.38 -2.44
N PHE A 148 40.87 9.69 -3.30
CA PHE A 148 40.47 11.07 -3.60
C PHE A 148 39.58 11.69 -2.52
N GLN A 149 38.98 10.88 -1.65
CA GLN A 149 38.29 11.39 -0.46
C GLN A 149 39.30 11.88 0.58
N SER A 150 40.40 11.15 0.75
CA SER A 150 41.48 11.51 1.69
C SER A 150 42.44 12.58 1.15
N GLN A 151 42.71 12.57 -0.15
CA GLN A 151 43.69 13.42 -0.84
C GLN A 151 43.13 13.86 -2.21
N PRO A 152 42.16 14.81 -2.24
CA PRO A 152 41.47 15.19 -3.46
C PRO A 152 42.39 15.76 -4.54
N GLU A 153 43.45 16.47 -4.16
CA GLU A 153 44.42 17.05 -5.09
C GLU A 153 45.13 16.01 -5.97
N LEU A 154 45.20 14.75 -5.54
CA LEU A 154 45.77 13.68 -6.34
C LEU A 154 45.02 13.44 -7.65
N ALA A 155 43.73 13.77 -7.72
CA ALA A 155 42.97 13.65 -8.97
C ALA A 155 43.59 14.52 -10.08
N ILE A 156 44.01 15.74 -9.74
CA ILE A 156 44.68 16.65 -10.69
C ILE A 156 46.11 16.21 -10.96
N LYS A 157 46.87 15.80 -9.93
CA LYS A 157 48.25 15.34 -10.11
C LYS A 157 48.34 14.08 -10.99
N TYR A 158 47.44 13.12 -10.81
CA TYR A 158 47.40 11.95 -11.69
C TYR A 158 46.92 12.31 -13.10
N TRP A 159 45.96 13.23 -13.23
CA TRP A 159 45.58 13.75 -14.54
C TRP A 159 46.78 14.38 -15.25
N GLN A 160 47.55 15.21 -14.56
CA GLN A 160 48.77 15.83 -15.10
C GLN A 160 49.79 14.76 -15.51
N HIS A 161 50.09 13.82 -14.62
CA HIS A 161 51.08 12.76 -14.88
C HIS A 161 50.71 11.89 -16.10
N TYR A 162 49.48 11.41 -16.18
CA TYR A 162 49.03 10.60 -17.31
C TYR A 162 49.05 11.38 -18.62
N ASN A 163 48.56 12.62 -18.62
CA ASN A 163 48.50 13.40 -19.84
C ASN A 163 49.88 13.94 -20.27
N GLN A 164 50.81 14.13 -19.33
CA GLN A 164 52.20 14.43 -19.66
C GLN A 164 52.84 13.24 -20.38
N LYS A 165 52.64 12.01 -19.89
CA LYS A 165 53.12 10.80 -20.59
C LYS A 165 52.51 10.66 -21.99
N ILE A 166 51.22 10.99 -22.14
CA ILE A 166 50.55 11.01 -23.45
C ILE A 166 51.21 12.04 -24.37
N LEU A 167 51.44 13.26 -23.89
CA LEU A 167 52.01 14.34 -24.68
C LEU A 167 53.46 14.03 -25.08
N ASP A 168 54.28 13.55 -24.14
CA ASP A 168 55.66 13.16 -24.39
C ASP A 168 55.75 12.06 -25.45
N PHE A 169 54.92 11.02 -25.31
CA PHE A 169 54.84 9.94 -26.28
C PHE A 169 54.33 10.42 -27.64
N TYR A 170 53.31 11.27 -27.67
CA TYR A 170 52.78 11.85 -28.91
C TYR A 170 53.84 12.67 -29.65
N ASN A 171 54.63 13.49 -28.94
CA ASN A 171 55.69 14.30 -29.52
C ASN A 171 56.79 13.44 -30.16
N GLN A 172 57.04 12.24 -29.64
CA GLN A 172 58.02 11.30 -30.19
C GLN A 172 57.43 10.46 -31.35
N GLU A 173 56.15 10.11 -31.29
CA GLU A 173 55.52 9.08 -32.13
C GLU A 173 54.34 9.59 -32.97
N GLN A 174 54.30 10.89 -33.27
CA GLN A 174 53.17 11.59 -33.91
C GLN A 174 52.62 10.91 -35.18
N HIS A 175 53.49 10.28 -35.97
CA HIS A 175 53.12 9.60 -37.21
C HIS A 175 52.15 8.43 -36.99
N ARG A 176 52.24 7.75 -35.84
CA ARG A 176 51.40 6.60 -35.47
C ARG A 176 50.42 6.87 -34.33
N CYS A 177 50.28 8.13 -33.92
CA CYS A 177 49.38 8.55 -32.84
C CYS A 177 48.30 9.51 -33.34
N LEU A 178 47.07 9.37 -32.83
CA LEU A 178 46.01 10.36 -32.94
C LEU A 178 45.61 10.81 -31.52
N LEU A 179 45.86 12.08 -31.21
CA LEU A 179 45.53 12.71 -29.93
C LEU A 179 44.16 13.37 -30.04
N THR A 180 43.22 13.07 -29.14
CA THR A 180 41.85 13.58 -29.26
C THR A 180 41.17 13.89 -27.94
N ASN A 181 40.45 15.02 -27.92
CA ASN A 181 39.55 15.39 -26.83
C ASN A 181 38.23 14.60 -26.94
N LEU A 182 37.76 14.08 -25.81
CA LEU A 182 36.46 13.42 -25.72
C LEU A 182 35.30 14.25 -26.29
N LYS A 183 35.25 15.56 -26.00
CA LYS A 183 34.19 16.47 -26.47
C LYS A 183 34.10 16.46 -28.00
N THR A 184 35.24 16.55 -28.67
CA THR A 184 35.35 16.55 -30.13
C THR A 184 34.95 15.20 -30.73
N ILE A 185 35.35 14.07 -30.11
CA ILE A 185 34.94 12.73 -30.56
C ILE A 185 33.41 12.60 -30.52
N VAL A 186 32.78 13.03 -29.43
CA VAL A 186 31.33 12.93 -29.22
C VAL A 186 30.56 13.75 -30.26
N GLN A 187 31.03 14.97 -30.53
CA GLN A 187 30.39 15.89 -31.48
C GLN A 187 30.60 15.47 -32.94
N TYR A 188 31.74 14.84 -33.26
CA TYR A 188 32.16 14.57 -34.65
C TYR A 188 32.58 13.11 -34.88
N GLN A 189 31.76 12.16 -34.46
CA GLN A 189 32.08 10.71 -34.50
C GLN A 189 32.44 10.21 -35.91
N THR A 190 31.67 10.59 -36.93
CA THR A 190 31.93 10.17 -38.32
C THR A 190 33.26 10.72 -38.84
N ALA A 191 33.49 12.03 -38.66
CA ALA A 191 34.73 12.66 -39.08
C ALA A 191 35.96 12.11 -38.33
N TYR A 192 35.78 11.67 -37.08
CA TYR A 192 36.81 11.00 -36.31
C TYR A 192 37.21 9.66 -36.93
N ILE A 193 36.23 8.82 -37.33
CA ILE A 193 36.50 7.57 -38.05
C ILE A 193 37.14 7.82 -39.41
N ASP A 194 36.64 8.81 -40.17
CA ASP A 194 37.20 9.15 -41.48
C ASP A 194 38.66 9.59 -41.36
N THR A 195 38.99 10.34 -40.30
CA THR A 195 40.38 10.72 -39.99
C THR A 195 41.24 9.50 -39.66
N ILE A 196 40.74 8.55 -38.87
CA ILE A 196 41.45 7.30 -38.55
C ILE A 196 41.72 6.50 -39.83
N ASN A 197 40.71 6.36 -40.69
CA ASN A 197 40.82 5.68 -41.98
C ASN A 197 41.89 6.33 -42.86
N HIS A 198 41.87 7.66 -42.98
CA HIS A 198 42.83 8.40 -43.79
C HIS A 198 44.25 8.34 -43.21
N LYS A 199 44.41 8.61 -41.91
CA LYS A 199 45.72 8.71 -41.25
C LYS A 199 46.45 7.37 -41.15
N PHE A 200 45.72 6.29 -40.89
CA PHE A 200 46.30 4.96 -40.68
C PHE A 200 46.08 4.01 -41.85
N ASN A 201 45.52 4.48 -42.96
CA ASN A 201 45.24 3.70 -44.16
C ASN A 201 44.43 2.43 -43.85
N VAL A 202 43.30 2.61 -43.17
CA VAL A 202 42.35 1.53 -42.83
C VAL A 202 40.95 1.82 -43.38
N ASN A 203 40.10 0.79 -43.44
CA ASN A 203 38.73 0.88 -43.96
C ASN A 203 37.71 0.50 -42.89
N LEU A 204 37.64 1.28 -41.81
CA LEU A 204 36.61 1.16 -40.79
C LEU A 204 35.26 1.67 -41.32
N SER A 205 34.19 1.02 -40.90
CA SER A 205 32.81 1.42 -41.20
C SER A 205 32.39 2.64 -40.38
N HIS A 206 31.34 3.33 -40.82
CA HIS A 206 30.75 4.39 -40.00
C HIS A 206 30.20 3.84 -38.67
N PRO A 207 30.32 4.61 -37.57
CA PRO A 207 29.90 4.15 -36.25
C PRO A 207 28.38 4.03 -36.17
N ALA A 208 27.89 3.06 -35.39
CA ALA A 208 26.45 2.85 -35.22
C ALA A 208 25.81 4.01 -34.43
N PRO A 209 24.61 4.51 -34.80
CA PRO A 209 23.94 5.59 -34.07
C PRO A 209 23.69 5.30 -32.57
N THR A 210 23.63 4.02 -32.19
CA THR A 210 23.38 3.55 -30.81
C THR A 210 24.66 3.36 -29.98
N ALA A 211 25.85 3.55 -30.58
CA ALA A 211 27.14 3.35 -29.91
C ALA A 211 27.34 4.30 -28.71
N TYR A 212 26.59 5.40 -28.66
CA TYR A 212 26.65 6.44 -27.65
C TYR A 212 25.26 6.81 -27.11
N ASP A 213 25.15 7.02 -25.80
CA ASP A 213 23.99 7.64 -25.17
C ASP A 213 24.43 9.00 -24.58
N PRO A 214 23.96 10.13 -25.15
CA PRO A 214 24.28 11.46 -24.68
C PRO A 214 24.03 11.72 -23.19
N SER A 215 23.05 11.03 -22.60
CA SER A 215 22.70 11.21 -21.19
C SER A 215 23.77 10.69 -20.22
N LEU A 216 24.68 9.82 -20.69
CA LEU A 216 25.75 9.24 -19.88
C LEU A 216 26.95 10.18 -19.73
N LEU A 217 27.09 11.20 -20.59
CA LEU A 217 28.13 12.23 -20.45
C LEU A 217 27.56 13.46 -19.74
N ARG A 218 27.90 13.60 -18.46
CA ARG A 218 27.79 14.88 -17.76
C ARG A 218 28.94 15.78 -18.18
N THR A 219 28.66 16.66 -19.13
CA THR A 219 29.55 17.77 -19.57
C THR A 219 29.08 19.13 -19.05
N GLU A 220 27.98 19.16 -18.29
CA GLU A 220 27.42 20.38 -17.72
C GLU A 220 28.29 20.90 -16.57
N ILE A 221 29.36 21.58 -16.93
CA ILE A 221 29.94 22.59 -16.08
C ILE A 221 28.99 23.77 -16.21
N SER A 222 28.29 24.13 -15.14
CA SER A 222 27.53 25.37 -15.15
C SER A 222 28.47 26.51 -15.55
N SER A 223 28.03 27.43 -16.39
CA SER A 223 28.82 28.62 -16.77
C SER A 223 29.29 29.45 -15.55
N ASN A 224 28.69 29.20 -14.38
CA ASN A 224 29.06 29.75 -13.09
C ASN A 224 30.12 28.95 -12.31
N SER A 225 30.56 27.80 -12.80
CA SER A 225 31.55 26.95 -12.12
C SER A 225 32.90 27.64 -12.01
N GLN A 226 33.48 27.61 -10.81
CA GLN A 226 34.82 28.14 -10.53
C GLN A 226 35.89 27.06 -10.55
N ARG A 227 35.51 25.81 -10.89
CA ARG A 227 36.44 24.66 -10.88
C ARG A 227 37.63 24.84 -11.82
N PRO A 228 37.48 25.34 -13.07
CA PRO A 228 38.62 25.64 -13.94
C PRO A 228 39.57 26.66 -13.30
N THR A 229 39.05 27.77 -12.78
CA THR A 229 39.82 28.82 -12.07
C THR A 229 40.51 28.30 -10.81
N LEU A 230 39.89 27.38 -10.07
CA LEU A 230 40.50 26.75 -8.90
C LEU A 230 41.71 25.90 -9.27
N ILE A 231 41.60 25.12 -10.34
CA ILE A 231 42.71 24.32 -10.86
C ILE A 231 43.80 25.23 -11.39
N ASP A 232 43.46 26.26 -12.16
CA ASP A 232 44.43 27.26 -12.66
C ASP A 232 45.23 27.92 -11.53
N HIS A 233 44.57 28.26 -10.43
CA HIS A 233 45.25 28.90 -9.30
C HIS A 233 46.23 27.99 -8.55
N TYR A 234 45.87 26.72 -8.32
CA TYR A 234 46.65 25.79 -7.49
C TYR A 234 47.52 24.81 -8.30
N PHE A 235 47.18 24.58 -9.56
CA PHE A 235 47.82 23.68 -10.51
C PHE A 235 47.86 24.33 -11.91
N PRO A 236 48.49 25.51 -12.07
CA PRO A 236 48.57 26.19 -13.36
C PRO A 236 49.19 25.29 -14.44
N GLU A 237 50.13 24.41 -14.07
CA GLU A 237 50.76 23.47 -14.98
C GLU A 237 49.75 22.48 -15.60
N ALA A 238 48.64 22.19 -14.92
CA ALA A 238 47.57 21.35 -15.47
C ALA A 238 46.81 22.08 -16.60
N ILE A 239 46.62 23.38 -16.46
CA ILE A 239 45.96 24.22 -17.46
C ILE A 239 46.89 24.43 -18.67
N GLU A 240 48.16 24.70 -18.42
CA GLU A 240 49.19 24.77 -19.46
C GLU A 240 49.27 23.46 -20.25
N LEU A 241 49.33 22.32 -19.55
CA LEU A 241 49.31 21.00 -20.19
C LEU A 241 48.03 20.78 -20.98
N TYR A 242 46.86 21.17 -20.46
CA TYR A 242 45.60 21.06 -21.20
C TYR A 242 45.60 21.90 -22.47
N GLN A 243 46.15 23.11 -22.42
CA GLN A 243 46.33 23.97 -23.58
C GLN A 243 47.26 23.34 -24.63
N GLU A 244 48.36 22.72 -24.21
CA GLU A 244 49.29 22.03 -25.10
C GLU A 244 48.65 20.80 -25.77
N LEU A 245 47.78 20.08 -25.05
CA LEU A 245 46.97 18.98 -25.59
C LEU A 245 45.95 19.50 -26.61
N GLU A 246 45.20 20.55 -26.29
CA GLU A 246 44.23 21.16 -27.22
C GLU A 246 44.89 21.67 -28.50
N GLY A 247 46.07 22.29 -28.39
CA GLY A 247 46.83 22.80 -29.53
C GLY A 247 47.38 21.71 -30.46
N ARG A 248 47.55 20.47 -29.96
CA ARG A 248 48.05 19.31 -30.74
C ARG A 248 46.98 18.29 -31.07
N GLY A 249 45.84 18.35 -30.38
CA GLY A 249 44.71 17.46 -30.54
C GLY A 249 44.09 17.58 -31.92
N TRP A 250 43.46 16.51 -32.37
CA TRP A 250 42.71 16.52 -33.61
C TRP A 250 41.40 17.30 -33.43
N HIS A 251 41.16 18.19 -34.39
CA HIS A 251 39.93 18.93 -34.57
C HIS A 251 39.49 18.81 -36.04
N PRO A 252 38.20 18.55 -36.33
CA PRO A 252 37.72 18.33 -37.69
C PRO A 252 37.94 19.52 -38.63
N GLU A 253 37.95 20.75 -38.10
CA GLU A 253 38.21 21.99 -38.84
C GLU A 253 39.66 22.49 -38.69
N GLN A 254 40.54 21.69 -38.08
CA GLN A 254 41.95 22.02 -37.78
C GLN A 254 42.17 23.26 -36.88
N THR A 255 41.12 23.84 -36.32
CA THR A 255 41.20 24.92 -35.33
C THR A 255 40.97 24.38 -33.93
N PRO A 256 41.94 24.51 -33.01
CA PRO A 256 41.73 24.17 -31.61
C PRO A 256 40.62 24.98 -30.94
N ASP A 257 39.80 24.32 -30.11
CA ASP A 257 38.77 24.98 -29.30
C ASP A 257 39.38 25.54 -28.00
N PHE A 258 39.70 26.83 -27.99
CA PHE A 258 40.15 27.55 -26.79
C PHE A 258 39.02 28.29 -26.06
N SER A 259 37.74 28.06 -26.40
CA SER A 259 36.61 28.73 -25.72
C SER A 259 36.55 28.46 -24.22
N TRP A 260 37.11 27.34 -23.76
CA TRP A 260 37.21 27.02 -22.34
C TRP A 260 38.09 28.01 -21.55
N GLN A 261 38.96 28.78 -22.21
CA GLN A 261 39.74 29.83 -21.53
C GLN A 261 38.83 30.95 -20.99
N GLU A 262 37.65 31.16 -21.58
CA GLU A 262 36.64 32.10 -21.05
C GLU A 262 36.07 31.65 -19.69
N LEU A 263 36.23 30.38 -19.33
CA LEU A 263 35.84 29.85 -18.03
C LEU A 263 36.85 30.21 -16.92
N LEU A 264 38.08 30.59 -17.29
CA LEU A 264 39.11 31.02 -16.36
C LEU A 264 38.85 32.46 -15.94
N LYS A 265 38.62 32.67 -14.65
CA LYS A 265 38.34 34.00 -14.09
C LYS A 265 39.62 34.59 -13.51
N PRO A 266 39.81 35.92 -13.57
CA PRO A 266 41.07 36.56 -13.17
C PRO A 266 41.47 36.34 -11.71
N THR A 267 40.50 36.10 -10.83
CA THR A 267 40.75 35.83 -9.41
C THR A 267 39.74 34.84 -8.86
N LEU A 268 40.18 34.03 -7.90
CA LEU A 268 39.27 33.28 -7.04
C LEU A 268 38.42 34.27 -6.25
N TYR A 269 37.15 34.40 -6.63
CA TYR A 269 36.18 35.20 -5.89
C TYR A 269 36.05 34.60 -4.48
N LYS A 270 36.56 35.30 -3.45
CA LYS A 270 36.44 34.87 -2.05
C LYS A 270 34.99 34.52 -1.70
N THR A 271 34.03 35.30 -2.23
CA THR A 271 32.60 35.07 -2.11
C THR A 271 32.18 33.67 -2.56
N TRP A 272 32.77 33.13 -3.63
CA TRP A 272 32.46 31.78 -4.08
C TRP A 272 32.90 30.71 -3.08
N ALA A 273 34.09 30.81 -2.50
CA ALA A 273 34.57 29.82 -1.53
C ALA A 273 33.66 29.78 -0.29
N PHE A 274 33.22 30.94 0.21
CA PHE A 274 32.24 31.00 1.29
C PHE A 274 30.85 30.53 0.85
N GLN A 275 30.44 30.82 -0.40
CA GLN A 275 29.16 30.35 -0.93
C GLN A 275 29.12 28.82 -1.07
N GLU A 276 30.19 28.17 -1.52
CA GLU A 276 30.28 26.71 -1.55
C GLU A 276 30.19 26.12 -0.14
N TRP A 277 30.81 26.75 0.85
CA TRP A 277 30.67 26.31 2.25
C TRP A 277 29.22 26.46 2.74
N VAL A 278 28.56 27.58 2.46
CA VAL A 278 27.14 27.77 2.78
C VAL A 278 26.28 26.72 2.08
N ASN A 279 26.51 26.47 0.79
CA ASN A 279 25.80 25.44 0.02
C ASN A 279 26.00 24.05 0.63
N LEU A 280 27.23 23.71 1.05
CA LEU A 280 27.54 22.44 1.70
C LEU A 280 26.79 22.30 3.03
N ARG A 281 26.74 23.35 3.87
CA ARG A 281 25.96 23.32 5.11
C ARG A 281 24.46 23.20 4.85
N GLN A 282 23.96 23.86 3.82
CA GLN A 282 22.57 23.75 3.41
C GLN A 282 22.23 22.32 2.95
N LEU A 283 23.09 21.72 2.13
CA LEU A 283 22.96 20.32 1.70
C LEU A 283 23.06 19.34 2.87
N GLU A 284 23.91 19.59 3.87
CA GLU A 284 23.97 18.76 5.07
C GLU A 284 22.66 18.82 5.89
N ILE A 285 22.07 20.02 6.02
CA ILE A 285 20.78 20.21 6.69
C ILE A 285 19.68 19.47 5.92
N GLU A 286 19.64 19.63 4.60
CA GLU A 286 18.69 18.93 3.73
C GLU A 286 18.88 17.41 3.80
N ASN A 287 20.12 16.92 3.76
CA ASN A 287 20.42 15.49 3.88
C ASN A 287 19.99 14.93 5.24
N LYS A 288 20.19 15.69 6.32
CA LYS A 288 19.71 15.33 7.65
C LYS A 288 18.17 15.27 7.69
N SER A 289 17.50 16.26 7.11
CA SER A 289 16.04 16.29 6.99
C SER A 289 15.52 15.08 6.21
N LEU A 290 16.11 14.79 5.04
CA LEU A 290 15.76 13.64 4.22
C LEU A 290 16.01 12.31 4.93
N LYS A 291 17.11 12.18 5.70
CA LYS A 291 17.36 10.99 6.52
C LYS A 291 16.32 10.81 7.62
N SER A 292 15.90 11.89 8.27
CA SER A 292 14.81 11.84 9.25
C SER A 292 13.49 11.42 8.60
N GLN A 293 13.15 12.00 7.44
CA GLN A 293 11.96 11.60 6.67
C GLN A 293 12.01 10.13 6.26
N LEU A 294 13.15 9.66 5.77
CA LEU A 294 13.34 8.25 5.42
C LEU A 294 13.17 7.32 6.63
N GLN A 295 13.68 7.74 7.80
CA GLN A 295 13.50 6.97 9.03
C GLN A 295 12.04 6.94 9.49
N GLU A 296 11.31 8.05 9.39
CA GLU A 296 9.88 8.11 9.66
C GLU A 296 9.08 7.20 8.71
N GLU A 297 9.38 7.23 7.41
CA GLU A 297 8.76 6.33 6.43
C GLU A 297 9.07 4.85 6.71
N GLN A 298 10.29 4.53 7.14
CA GLN A 298 10.66 3.17 7.52
C GLN A 298 9.89 2.67 8.74
N VAL A 299 9.68 3.52 9.74
CA VAL A 299 8.86 3.20 10.92
C VAL A 299 7.40 2.98 10.48
N GLY A 300 6.85 3.87 9.66
CA GLY A 300 5.48 3.72 9.13
C GLY A 300 5.31 2.43 8.30
N LEU A 301 6.31 2.04 7.51
CA LEU A 301 6.28 0.79 6.76
C LEU A 301 6.27 -0.44 7.69
N GLU A 302 6.99 -0.40 8.80
CA GLU A 302 7.01 -1.49 9.77
C GLU A 302 5.67 -1.61 10.51
N GLU A 303 5.04 -0.47 10.88
CA GLU A 303 3.68 -0.45 11.42
C GLU A 303 2.66 -1.08 10.46
N VAL A 304 2.75 -0.77 9.16
CA VAL A 304 1.88 -1.36 8.14
C VAL A 304 2.07 -2.89 8.04
N LYS A 305 3.31 -3.39 8.15
CA LYS A 305 3.55 -4.85 8.16
C LYS A 305 2.92 -5.53 9.36
N VAL A 306 2.98 -4.90 10.54
CA VAL A 306 2.33 -5.43 11.75
C VAL A 306 0.82 -5.49 11.56
N ILE A 307 0.20 -4.41 11.08
CA ILE A 307 -1.25 -4.39 10.79
C ILE A 307 -1.62 -5.46 9.74
N GLN A 308 -0.78 -5.67 8.73
CA GLN A 308 -1.01 -6.69 7.72
C GLN A 308 -0.94 -8.12 8.32
N ALA A 309 0.01 -8.36 9.23
CA ALA A 309 0.11 -9.64 9.94
C ALA A 309 -1.11 -9.88 10.86
N GLU A 310 -1.55 -8.86 11.60
CA GLU A 310 -2.77 -8.92 12.44
C GLU A 310 -4.03 -9.13 11.59
N SER A 311 -4.11 -8.52 10.41
CA SER A 311 -5.22 -8.71 9.47
C SER A 311 -5.28 -10.15 8.95
N GLU A 312 -4.15 -10.73 8.54
CA GLU A 312 -4.10 -12.14 8.12
C GLU A 312 -4.42 -13.09 9.28
N GLN A 313 -3.96 -12.79 10.51
CA GLN A 313 -4.34 -13.55 11.69
C GLN A 313 -5.86 -13.50 11.92
N THR A 314 -6.46 -12.31 11.90
CA THR A 314 -7.92 -12.14 12.05
C THR A 314 -8.68 -12.88 10.96
N LYS A 315 -8.18 -12.87 9.72
CA LYS A 315 -8.78 -13.62 8.60
C LYS A 315 -8.74 -15.14 8.82
N THR A 316 -7.64 -15.67 9.37
CA THR A 316 -7.57 -17.10 9.72
C THR A 316 -8.51 -17.46 10.88
N GLN A 317 -8.65 -16.57 11.87
CA GLN A 317 -9.62 -16.75 12.97
C GLN A 317 -11.06 -16.73 12.45
N LEU A 318 -11.41 -15.80 11.55
CA LEU A 318 -12.74 -15.74 10.93
C LEU A 318 -13.06 -17.03 10.19
N LYS A 319 -12.13 -17.54 9.36
CA LYS A 319 -12.32 -18.80 8.63
C LYS A 319 -12.52 -19.99 9.56
N THR A 320 -11.87 -19.98 10.72
CA THR A 320 -12.04 -21.02 11.75
C THR A 320 -13.42 -20.92 12.40
N ALA A 321 -13.87 -19.71 12.73
CA ALA A 321 -15.20 -19.47 13.28
C ALA A 321 -16.31 -19.85 12.28
N GLU A 322 -16.15 -19.53 11.00
CA GLU A 322 -17.08 -19.95 9.93
C GLU A 322 -17.19 -21.48 9.85
N SER A 323 -16.07 -22.19 9.92
CA SER A 323 -16.07 -23.67 9.93
C SER A 323 -16.75 -24.25 11.16
N LEU A 324 -16.56 -23.64 12.35
CA LEU A 324 -17.23 -24.06 13.57
C LEU A 324 -18.74 -23.81 13.51
N LEU A 325 -19.16 -22.67 12.95
CA LEU A 325 -20.57 -22.36 12.76
C LEU A 325 -21.25 -23.36 11.81
N GLU A 326 -20.61 -23.72 10.70
CA GLU A 326 -21.12 -24.73 9.77
C GLU A 326 -21.25 -26.11 10.44
N GLN A 327 -20.30 -26.46 11.31
CA GLN A 327 -20.37 -27.69 12.11
C GLN A 327 -21.53 -27.65 13.11
N SER A 328 -21.71 -26.55 13.85
CA SER A 328 -22.83 -26.38 14.78
C SER A 328 -24.18 -26.40 14.06
N GLN A 329 -24.30 -25.78 12.88
CA GLN A 329 -25.52 -25.86 12.06
C GLN A 329 -25.84 -27.29 11.63
N SER A 330 -24.83 -28.06 11.24
CA SER A 330 -25.00 -29.47 10.87
C SER A 330 -25.46 -30.32 12.06
N GLN A 331 -24.88 -30.10 13.25
CA GLN A 331 -25.31 -30.76 14.48
C GLN A 331 -26.75 -30.41 14.85
N LEU A 332 -27.13 -29.14 14.68
CA LEU A 332 -28.49 -28.67 14.97
C LEU A 332 -29.52 -29.36 14.06
N GLN A 333 -29.23 -29.49 12.76
CA GLN A 333 -30.07 -30.25 11.82
C GLN A 333 -30.19 -31.73 12.21
N GLU A 334 -29.11 -32.36 12.66
CA GLU A 334 -29.13 -33.75 13.13
C GLU A 334 -30.02 -33.89 14.37
N THR A 335 -29.89 -32.98 15.34
CA THR A 335 -30.75 -32.99 16.54
C THR A 335 -32.22 -32.74 16.23
N GLU A 336 -32.54 -31.85 15.28
CA GLU A 336 -33.92 -31.63 14.82
C GLU A 336 -34.50 -32.91 14.19
N SER A 337 -33.71 -33.61 13.38
CA SER A 337 -34.13 -34.88 12.78
C SER A 337 -34.42 -35.95 13.84
N VAL A 338 -33.54 -36.09 14.83
CA VAL A 338 -33.74 -37.02 15.96
C VAL A 338 -34.98 -36.65 16.76
N LEU A 339 -35.19 -35.36 17.06
CA LEU A 339 -36.38 -34.90 17.78
C LEU A 339 -37.67 -35.23 17.03
N GLN A 340 -37.68 -35.03 15.71
CA GLN A 340 -38.82 -35.37 14.86
C GLN A 340 -39.13 -36.88 14.86
N GLN A 341 -38.08 -37.70 14.91
CA GLN A 341 -38.20 -39.15 15.02
C GLN A 341 -38.72 -39.59 16.40
N SER A 342 -38.25 -38.98 17.50
CA SER A 342 -38.77 -39.24 18.84
C SER A 342 -40.23 -38.82 18.96
N GLN A 343 -40.64 -37.68 18.39
CA GLN A 343 -42.03 -37.22 18.40
C GLN A 343 -42.97 -38.20 17.67
N THR A 344 -42.52 -38.76 16.54
CA THR A 344 -43.30 -39.77 15.80
C THR A 344 -43.38 -41.12 16.54
N GLN A 345 -42.35 -41.51 17.29
CA GLN A 345 -42.43 -42.67 18.18
C GLN A 345 -43.41 -42.42 19.34
N LEU A 346 -43.35 -41.25 19.97
CA LEU A 346 -44.17 -40.90 21.12
C LEU A 346 -45.66 -40.95 20.79
N THR A 347 -46.06 -40.35 19.66
CA THR A 347 -47.45 -40.42 19.15
C THR A 347 -47.91 -41.86 18.83
N LYS A 348 -47.01 -42.72 18.34
CA LYS A 348 -47.30 -44.14 18.10
C LYS A 348 -47.52 -44.89 19.42
N THR A 349 -46.68 -44.66 20.43
CA THR A 349 -46.86 -45.25 21.77
C THR A 349 -48.13 -44.77 22.46
N GLU A 350 -48.49 -43.48 22.35
CA GLU A 350 -49.76 -42.95 22.89
C GLU A 350 -50.96 -43.64 22.26
N SER A 351 -50.96 -43.86 20.94
CA SER A 351 -52.02 -44.59 20.24
C SER A 351 -52.17 -46.03 20.75
N ILE A 352 -51.05 -46.73 21.00
CA ILE A 352 -51.06 -48.10 21.55
C ILE A 352 -51.61 -48.09 22.97
N LEU A 353 -51.21 -47.14 23.81
CA LEU A 353 -51.68 -47.02 25.18
C LEU A 353 -53.19 -46.76 25.26
N GLN A 354 -53.71 -45.88 24.42
CA GLN A 354 -55.16 -45.61 24.33
C GLN A 354 -55.95 -46.87 23.96
N LYS A 355 -55.47 -47.65 22.98
CA LYS A 355 -56.10 -48.92 22.59
C LYS A 355 -56.10 -49.93 23.73
N SER A 356 -54.97 -50.07 24.44
CA SER A 356 -54.84 -50.96 25.58
C SER A 356 -55.77 -50.54 26.74
N HIS A 357 -55.86 -49.23 27.02
CA HIS A 357 -56.76 -48.70 28.04
C HIS A 357 -58.23 -48.98 27.72
N HIS A 358 -58.63 -48.85 26.46
CA HIS A 358 -59.98 -49.18 26.01
C HIS A 358 -60.32 -50.67 26.23
N GLN A 359 -59.41 -51.56 25.84
CA GLN A 359 -59.58 -53.02 26.07
C GLN A 359 -59.66 -53.38 27.56
N LEU A 360 -58.89 -52.69 28.41
CA LEU A 360 -58.90 -52.93 29.85
C LEU A 360 -60.24 -52.48 30.48
N ASN A 361 -60.81 -51.37 30.01
CA ASN A 361 -62.13 -50.93 30.48
C ASN A 361 -63.24 -51.89 30.03
N GLN A 362 -63.17 -52.41 28.80
CA GLN A 362 -64.15 -53.37 28.28
C GLN A 362 -64.13 -54.68 29.08
N THR A 363 -62.94 -55.24 29.34
CA THR A 363 -62.80 -56.46 30.16
C THR A 363 -63.24 -56.24 31.61
N ARG A 364 -63.06 -55.03 32.16
CA ARG A 364 -63.57 -54.68 33.49
C ARG A 364 -65.10 -54.69 33.54
N THR A 365 -65.78 -54.17 32.52
CA THR A 365 -67.25 -54.20 32.47
C THR A 365 -67.81 -55.61 32.34
N GLU A 366 -67.16 -56.47 31.56
CA GLU A 366 -67.53 -57.87 31.41
C GLU A 366 -67.37 -58.63 32.75
N LEU A 367 -66.28 -58.40 33.48
CA LEU A 367 -66.04 -59.02 34.79
C LEU A 367 -67.08 -58.60 35.85
N GLU A 368 -67.46 -57.32 35.91
CA GLU A 368 -68.49 -56.87 36.85
C GLU A 368 -69.86 -57.46 36.53
N THR A 369 -70.16 -57.70 35.25
CA THR A 369 -71.40 -58.37 34.82
C THR A 369 -71.42 -59.84 35.24
N ALA A 370 -70.28 -60.53 35.17
CA ALA A 370 -70.19 -61.92 35.62
C ALA A 370 -70.31 -62.04 37.16
N LYS A 371 -69.74 -61.09 37.92
CA LYS A 371 -69.87 -61.08 39.39
C LYS A 371 -71.31 -60.92 39.87
N THR A 372 -72.08 -60.05 39.23
CA THR A 372 -73.49 -59.84 39.60
C THR A 372 -74.32 -61.08 39.32
N GLN A 373 -74.10 -61.75 38.18
CA GLN A 373 -74.75 -63.02 37.86
C GLN A 373 -74.41 -64.12 38.88
N PHE A 374 -73.13 -64.25 39.26
CA PHE A 374 -72.70 -65.23 40.26
C PHE A 374 -73.39 -65.00 41.62
N SER A 375 -73.51 -63.74 42.03
CA SER A 375 -74.15 -63.37 43.31
C SER A 375 -75.64 -63.70 43.30
N GLN A 376 -76.30 -63.52 42.14
CA GLN A 376 -77.69 -63.88 41.94
C GLN A 376 -77.92 -65.40 42.13
N SER A 377 -77.10 -66.22 41.46
CA SER A 377 -77.18 -67.68 41.57
C SER A 377 -76.91 -68.18 42.98
N GLN A 378 -75.99 -67.54 43.72
CA GLN A 378 -75.71 -67.88 45.10
C GLN A 378 -76.93 -67.63 46.02
N PHE A 379 -77.72 -66.61 45.72
CA PHE A 379 -78.96 -66.29 46.44
C PHE A 379 -80.06 -67.34 46.17
N ASP A 380 -80.18 -67.78 44.93
CA ASP A 380 -81.17 -68.79 44.53
C ASP A 380 -80.88 -70.15 45.21
N VAL A 381 -79.63 -70.56 45.33
CA VAL A 381 -79.24 -71.77 46.07
C VAL A 381 -79.66 -71.71 47.54
N MET A 382 -79.47 -70.55 48.19
CA MET A 382 -79.89 -70.34 49.58
C MET A 382 -81.42 -70.43 49.75
N ARG A 383 -82.17 -69.96 48.75
CA ARG A 383 -83.64 -70.06 48.72
C ARG A 383 -84.10 -71.52 48.61
N TYR A 384 -83.47 -72.32 47.76
CA TYR A 384 -83.80 -73.74 47.59
C TYR A 384 -83.42 -74.59 48.82
N GLN A 385 -82.32 -74.27 49.51
CA GLN A 385 -81.96 -74.93 50.77
C GLN A 385 -82.99 -74.69 51.89
N SER A 386 -83.57 -73.49 51.95
CA SER A 386 -84.65 -73.18 52.90
C SER A 386 -85.93 -73.98 52.64
N GLN A 387 -86.28 -74.20 51.37
CA GLN A 387 -87.43 -75.03 50.98
C GLN A 387 -87.24 -76.53 51.27
N LEU A 388 -86.01 -77.02 51.21
CA LEU A 388 -85.66 -78.40 51.60
C LEU A 388 -85.82 -78.62 53.11
N HIS A 389 -85.46 -77.62 53.92
CA HIS A 389 -85.59 -77.72 55.38
C HIS A 389 -87.06 -77.74 55.83
N GLN A 390 -87.92 -76.99 55.14
CA GLN A 390 -89.37 -76.95 55.41
C GLN A 390 -90.09 -78.26 55.04
N THR A 391 -89.54 -79.03 54.09
CA THR A 391 -90.06 -80.37 53.72
C THR A 391 -89.49 -81.50 54.58
N GLN A 392 -88.36 -81.28 55.27
CA GLN A 392 -87.83 -82.20 56.28
C GLN A 392 -88.61 -82.15 57.61
N GLU A 393 -89.12 -80.99 58.03
CA GLU A 393 -89.96 -80.86 59.24
C GLU A 393 -91.35 -81.53 59.08
N GLU A 394 -91.91 -81.61 57.87
CA GLU A 394 -93.19 -82.29 57.61
C GLU A 394 -93.06 -83.84 57.64
N LEU A 395 -91.85 -84.39 57.47
CA LEU A 395 -91.56 -85.82 57.54
C LEU A 395 -91.39 -86.32 58.99
N GLU A 396 -90.85 -85.49 59.88
CA GLU A 396 -90.66 -85.82 61.31
C GLU A 396 -92.00 -85.87 62.11
N TYR A 397 -93.08 -85.26 61.58
CA TYR A 397 -94.42 -85.28 62.18
C TYR A 397 -95.19 -86.59 61.94
N TYR A 398 -94.83 -87.40 60.94
CA TYR A 398 -95.51 -88.66 60.59
C TYR A 398 -94.71 -89.93 60.91
N GLU A 399 -93.47 -89.82 61.41
CA GLU A 399 -92.63 -90.96 61.83
C GLU A 399 -92.85 -91.41 63.30
N LEU A 400 -93.64 -90.66 64.09
CA LEU A 400 -94.13 -91.10 65.39
C LEU A 400 -95.53 -91.71 65.24
N HIS A 401 -95.59 -93.04 65.26
CA HIS A 401 -96.75 -93.95 65.24
C HIS A 401 -97.08 -94.59 63.87
N ARG A 402 -96.45 -95.74 63.56
CA ARG A 402 -97.15 -97.05 63.44
C ARG A 402 -96.29 -98.16 62.80
N GLN A 403 -95.73 -99.01 63.65
CA GLN A 403 -95.66 -100.48 63.51
C GLN A 403 -95.53 -100.95 64.98
N GLU A 404 -96.34 -101.84 65.54
CA GLU A 404 -96.87 -103.08 65.00
C GLU A 404 -98.24 -103.39 65.65
N TRP A 405 -99.15 -103.87 64.81
CA TRP A 405 -100.30 -104.65 65.21
C TRP A 405 -100.05 -106.02 64.58
N GLU A 406 -99.83 -107.04 65.39
CA GLU A 406 -100.02 -108.46 65.02
C GLU A 406 -99.96 -109.31 66.29
N ASP A 407 -101.10 -109.48 66.97
CA ASP A 407 -101.64 -110.82 67.17
C ASP A 407 -103.06 -110.83 67.76
N ALA A 408 -103.87 -111.71 67.17
CA ALA A 408 -104.97 -112.49 67.74
C ALA A 408 -106.08 -111.76 68.56
N GLN A 409 -107.29 -111.54 68.03
CA GLN A 409 -108.34 -112.53 67.66
C GLN A 409 -109.43 -112.72 68.74
N SER A 410 -110.68 -112.51 68.27
CA SER A 410 -112.00 -112.88 68.83
C SER A 410 -112.57 -111.89 69.87
N GLN A 411 -113.68 -111.18 69.67
CA GLN A 411 -115.01 -111.57 69.15
C GLN A 411 -115.77 -110.29 68.70
N LEU A 412 -116.38 -110.26 67.50
CA LEU A 412 -117.77 -110.61 67.14
C LEU A 412 -118.69 -109.40 66.99
N ASP A 413 -119.19 -109.29 65.76
CA ASP A 413 -120.50 -108.79 65.34
C ASP A 413 -120.87 -107.32 65.60
N GLN A 414 -120.44 -106.44 64.68
CA GLN A 414 -121.37 -105.63 63.89
C GLN A 414 -120.62 -104.75 62.87
N VAL A 415 -121.32 -104.42 61.78
CA VAL A 415 -121.03 -103.38 60.78
C VAL A 415 -120.46 -103.89 59.43
N GLU A 416 -121.35 -104.57 58.74
CA GLU A 416 -121.41 -104.85 57.30
C GLU A 416 -121.62 -103.58 56.42
N VAL A 417 -121.15 -102.39 56.84
CA VAL A 417 -121.37 -101.11 56.11
C VAL A 417 -120.08 -100.39 55.70
N SER A 418 -118.92 -100.77 56.24
CA SER A 418 -117.65 -100.07 55.95
C SER A 418 -116.90 -100.59 54.70
N LEU A 419 -117.37 -101.66 54.06
CA LEU A 419 -116.63 -102.34 52.97
C LEU A 419 -116.77 -101.71 51.58
N SER A 420 -117.62 -100.71 51.36
CA SER A 420 -117.70 -99.99 50.08
C SER A 420 -116.87 -98.69 50.02
N GLN A 421 -116.45 -98.14 51.16
CA GLN A 421 -115.69 -96.89 51.23
C GLN A 421 -114.16 -97.07 51.08
N LEU A 422 -113.63 -98.26 51.39
CA LEU A 422 -112.18 -98.53 51.35
C LEU A 422 -111.64 -98.82 49.94
N THR A 423 -112.45 -99.36 49.02
CA THR A 423 -112.00 -99.65 47.65
C THR A 423 -111.77 -98.38 46.81
N THR A 424 -112.47 -97.29 47.14
CA THR A 424 -112.36 -95.99 46.43
C THR A 424 -111.15 -95.16 46.89
N GLN A 425 -110.74 -95.30 48.16
CA GLN A 425 -109.58 -94.58 48.69
C GLN A 425 -108.24 -95.16 48.22
N LEU A 426 -108.18 -96.48 47.95
CA LEU A 426 -106.97 -97.16 47.46
C LEU A 426 -106.61 -96.75 46.02
N GLN A 427 -107.61 -96.51 45.16
CA GLN A 427 -107.36 -96.07 43.77
C GLN A 427 -106.92 -94.60 43.66
N GLN A 428 -107.27 -93.75 44.64
CA GLN A 428 -106.85 -92.34 44.65
C GLN A 428 -105.42 -92.16 45.19
N THR A 429 -104.94 -93.06 46.05
CA THR A 429 -103.57 -93.03 46.59
C THR A 429 -102.54 -93.49 45.55
N GLN A 430 -102.85 -94.54 44.77
CA GLN A 430 -101.96 -95.00 43.69
C GLN A 430 -101.72 -93.93 42.59
N LYS A 431 -102.74 -93.16 42.18
CA LYS A 431 -102.57 -92.07 41.20
C LYS A 431 -101.80 -90.86 41.74
N ARG A 432 -101.67 -90.72 43.06
CA ARG A 432 -100.95 -89.62 43.70
C ARG A 432 -99.45 -89.94 43.81
N GLU A 433 -99.13 -91.21 44.07
CA GLU A 433 -97.76 -91.72 44.11
C GLU A 433 -97.05 -91.60 42.74
N GLU A 434 -97.74 -91.95 41.65
CA GLU A 434 -97.17 -91.80 40.29
C GLU A 434 -96.86 -90.33 39.93
N ARG A 435 -97.66 -89.35 40.42
CA ARG A 435 -97.38 -87.92 40.17
C ARG A 435 -96.18 -87.39 40.95
N PHE A 436 -95.98 -87.86 42.18
CA PHE A 436 -94.82 -87.46 42.98
C PHE A 436 -93.51 -88.00 42.42
N GLN A 437 -93.52 -89.24 41.89
CA GLN A 437 -92.35 -89.80 41.22
C GLN A 437 -91.94 -88.99 39.98
N ILE A 438 -92.92 -88.50 39.19
CA ILE A 438 -92.65 -87.64 38.03
C ILE A 438 -92.06 -86.28 38.45
N GLN A 439 -92.59 -85.66 39.51
CA GLN A 439 -92.06 -84.39 40.02
C GLN A 439 -90.64 -84.52 40.58
N LEU A 440 -90.34 -85.62 41.28
CA LEU A 440 -88.99 -85.89 41.81
C LEU A 440 -87.98 -86.08 40.68
N HIS A 441 -88.39 -86.71 39.58
CA HIS A 441 -87.50 -86.90 38.43
C HIS A 441 -87.22 -85.57 37.70
N GLN A 442 -88.21 -84.70 37.58
CA GLN A 442 -88.04 -83.36 36.98
C GLN A 442 -87.10 -82.48 37.81
N THR A 443 -87.23 -82.48 39.14
CA THR A 443 -86.36 -81.65 39.99
C THR A 443 -84.90 -82.15 40.02
N LEU A 444 -84.69 -83.46 39.91
CA LEU A 444 -83.34 -84.02 39.77
C LEU A 444 -82.70 -83.67 38.41
N GLU A 445 -83.49 -83.64 37.34
CA GLU A 445 -83.01 -83.23 36.00
C GLU A 445 -82.64 -81.75 35.94
N GLU A 446 -83.44 -80.87 36.55
CA GLU A 446 -83.14 -79.43 36.69
C GLU A 446 -81.88 -79.17 37.54
N LEU A 447 -81.64 -79.99 38.57
CA LEU A 447 -80.43 -79.91 39.40
C LEU A 447 -79.17 -80.32 38.63
N GLU A 448 -79.25 -81.35 37.78
CA GLU A 448 -78.10 -81.77 36.97
C GLU A 448 -77.80 -80.73 35.87
N GLN A 449 -78.83 -80.11 35.27
CA GLN A 449 -78.66 -79.01 34.31
C GLN A 449 -78.00 -77.78 34.95
N THR A 450 -78.44 -77.36 36.13
CA THR A 450 -77.84 -76.23 36.85
C THR A 450 -76.38 -76.50 37.26
N LYS A 451 -76.06 -77.75 37.63
CA LYS A 451 -74.67 -78.17 37.89
C LYS A 451 -73.78 -78.07 36.64
N THR A 452 -74.27 -78.46 35.47
CA THR A 452 -73.51 -78.32 34.22
C THR A 452 -73.31 -76.87 33.82
N GLN A 453 -74.29 -75.99 34.04
CA GLN A 453 -74.17 -74.55 33.79
C GLN A 453 -73.13 -73.92 34.72
N LEU A 454 -73.13 -74.30 36.01
CA LEU A 454 -72.15 -73.79 36.98
C LEU A 454 -70.71 -74.18 36.59
N GLN A 455 -70.51 -75.40 36.08
CA GLN A 455 -69.20 -75.84 35.59
C GLN A 455 -68.75 -75.05 34.36
N HIS A 456 -69.66 -74.78 33.42
CA HIS A 456 -69.37 -73.97 32.23
C HIS A 456 -69.01 -72.52 32.59
N ASP A 457 -69.73 -71.93 33.55
CA ASP A 457 -69.46 -70.56 34.03
C ASP A 457 -68.11 -70.48 34.75
N GLN A 458 -67.72 -71.55 35.46
CA GLN A 458 -66.41 -71.65 36.11
C GLN A 458 -65.25 -71.74 35.08
N ASP A 459 -65.45 -72.45 33.98
CA ASP A 459 -64.47 -72.52 32.89
C ASP A 459 -64.32 -71.17 32.16
N ASN A 460 -65.44 -70.47 31.91
CA ASN A 460 -65.44 -69.11 31.33
C ASN A 460 -64.73 -68.09 32.25
N PHE A 461 -64.90 -68.21 33.57
CA PHE A 461 -64.18 -67.37 34.54
C PHE A 461 -62.66 -67.61 34.50
N GLN A 462 -62.25 -68.87 34.29
CA GLN A 462 -60.83 -69.20 34.18
C GLN A 462 -60.21 -68.65 32.88
N GLU A 463 -60.96 -68.68 31.77
CA GLU A 463 -60.53 -68.10 30.50
C GLU A 463 -60.38 -66.57 30.57
N THR A 464 -61.37 -65.88 31.15
CA THR A 464 -61.29 -64.42 31.38
C THR A 464 -60.15 -64.05 32.35
N SER A 465 -59.90 -64.84 33.39
CA SER A 465 -58.74 -64.68 34.27
C SER A 465 -57.40 -64.77 33.52
N ASN A 466 -57.30 -65.67 32.53
CA ASN A 466 -56.12 -65.77 31.68
C ASN A 466 -55.97 -64.58 30.72
N GLN A 467 -57.07 -64.06 30.17
CA GLN A 467 -57.06 -62.85 29.34
C GLN A 467 -56.61 -61.61 30.14
N VAL A 468 -57.07 -61.45 31.39
CA VAL A 468 -56.60 -60.39 32.29
C VAL A 468 -55.11 -60.51 32.58
N LYS A 469 -54.59 -61.73 32.77
CA LYS A 469 -53.14 -61.95 32.94
C LYS A 469 -52.35 -61.57 31.69
N GLN A 470 -52.89 -61.77 30.49
CA GLN A 470 -52.25 -61.37 29.24
C GLN A 470 -52.24 -59.83 29.09
N LEU A 471 -53.37 -59.15 29.32
CA LEU A 471 -53.44 -57.69 29.32
C LEU A 471 -52.48 -57.05 30.33
N LYS A 472 -52.28 -57.67 31.49
CA LYS A 472 -51.32 -57.20 32.50
C LYS A 472 -49.86 -57.30 32.00
N ARG A 473 -49.53 -58.29 31.18
CA ARG A 473 -48.21 -58.41 30.53
C ARG A 473 -48.02 -57.36 29.44
N ASP A 474 -49.04 -57.13 28.63
CA ASP A 474 -49.00 -56.14 27.56
C ASP A 474 -48.90 -54.71 28.12
N LEU A 475 -49.61 -54.43 29.22
CA LEU A 475 -49.48 -53.16 29.95
C LEU A 475 -48.04 -52.96 30.46
N LYS A 476 -47.43 -53.98 31.07
CA LYS A 476 -46.04 -53.91 31.55
C LYS A 476 -45.03 -53.67 30.41
N ARG A 477 -45.28 -54.26 29.24
CA ARG A 477 -44.47 -54.03 28.03
C ARG A 477 -44.61 -52.58 27.54
N SER A 478 -45.83 -52.06 27.47
CA SER A 478 -46.08 -50.66 27.10
C SER A 478 -45.47 -49.68 28.09
N THR A 479 -45.53 -49.95 29.40
CA THR A 479 -44.86 -49.12 30.42
C THR A 479 -43.34 -49.09 30.22
N SER A 480 -42.73 -50.22 29.84
CA SER A 480 -41.29 -50.29 29.57
C SER A 480 -40.90 -49.49 28.32
N GLN A 481 -41.73 -49.50 27.28
CA GLN A 481 -41.53 -48.68 26.08
C GLN A 481 -41.66 -47.18 26.40
N LEU A 482 -42.57 -46.81 27.30
CA LEU A 482 -42.75 -45.44 27.75
C LEU A 482 -41.51 -44.92 28.50
N TYR A 483 -40.91 -45.74 29.37
CA TYR A 483 -39.63 -45.40 30.01
C TYR A 483 -38.47 -45.23 29.01
N GLN A 484 -38.45 -46.03 27.94
CA GLN A 484 -37.43 -45.89 26.91
C GLN A 484 -37.59 -44.60 26.11
N VAL A 485 -38.83 -44.26 25.71
CA VAL A 485 -39.12 -42.99 25.04
C VAL A 485 -38.84 -41.78 25.96
N GLN A 486 -39.12 -41.89 27.26
CA GLN A 486 -38.77 -40.86 28.24
C GLN A 486 -37.25 -40.64 28.32
N SER A 487 -36.47 -41.72 28.34
CA SER A 487 -35.00 -41.64 28.32
C SER A 487 -34.46 -41.00 27.04
N GLU A 488 -35.04 -41.33 25.88
CA GLU A 488 -34.65 -40.71 24.60
C GLU A 488 -35.00 -39.23 24.57
N PHE A 489 -36.15 -38.84 25.15
CA PHE A 489 -36.55 -37.44 25.31
C PHE A 489 -35.59 -36.66 26.22
N ASP A 490 -35.17 -37.24 27.35
CA ASP A 490 -34.23 -36.60 28.28
C ASP A 490 -32.85 -36.37 27.63
N VAL A 491 -32.40 -37.30 26.77
CA VAL A 491 -31.16 -37.14 25.99
C VAL A 491 -31.29 -36.03 24.95
N SER A 492 -32.39 -35.99 24.19
CA SER A 492 -32.63 -34.92 23.22
C SER A 492 -32.78 -33.56 23.89
N HIS A 493 -33.40 -33.48 25.07
CA HIS A 493 -33.51 -32.24 25.84
C HIS A 493 -32.13 -31.72 26.31
N SER A 494 -31.26 -32.64 26.74
CA SER A 494 -29.89 -32.29 27.14
C SER A 494 -29.06 -31.78 25.96
N GLN A 495 -29.21 -32.39 24.79
CA GLN A 495 -28.57 -31.93 23.55
C GLN A 495 -29.08 -30.55 23.12
N LEU A 496 -30.38 -30.29 23.26
CA LEU A 496 -30.97 -28.98 22.97
C LEU A 496 -30.38 -27.88 23.88
N GLN A 497 -30.29 -28.14 25.19
CA GLN A 497 -29.65 -27.19 26.14
C GLN A 497 -28.19 -26.90 25.77
N GLN A 498 -27.44 -27.92 25.33
CA GLN A 498 -26.06 -27.74 24.89
C GLN A 498 -25.99 -26.88 23.63
N SER A 499 -26.88 -27.11 22.66
CA SER A 499 -26.97 -26.29 21.45
C SER A 499 -27.36 -24.85 21.75
N GLU A 500 -28.26 -24.61 22.72
CA GLU A 500 -28.69 -23.28 23.14
C GLU A 500 -27.54 -22.50 23.83
N SER A 501 -26.73 -23.19 24.63
CA SER A 501 -25.50 -22.63 25.22
C SER A 501 -24.47 -22.24 24.16
N GLN A 502 -24.29 -23.07 23.12
CA GLN A 502 -23.38 -22.76 22.02
C GLN A 502 -23.88 -21.56 21.20
N LEU A 503 -25.19 -21.47 20.97
CA LEU A 503 -25.80 -20.33 20.29
C LEU A 503 -25.57 -19.03 21.08
N GLN A 504 -25.76 -19.05 22.40
CA GLN A 504 -25.44 -17.90 23.26
C GLN A 504 -23.96 -17.51 23.16
N GLN A 505 -23.04 -18.47 23.18
CA GLN A 505 -21.61 -18.18 23.06
C GLN A 505 -21.29 -17.51 21.71
N THR A 506 -21.77 -18.06 20.59
CA THR A 506 -21.58 -17.45 19.27
C THR A 506 -22.22 -16.06 19.14
N GLN A 507 -23.37 -15.83 19.78
CA GLN A 507 -23.99 -14.51 19.83
C GLN A 507 -23.11 -13.50 20.56
N THR A 508 -22.44 -13.93 21.63
CA THR A 508 -21.53 -13.10 22.43
C THR A 508 -20.28 -12.71 21.63
N GLU A 509 -19.67 -13.67 20.94
CA GLU A 509 -18.52 -13.46 20.06
C GLU A 509 -18.87 -12.51 18.89
N LEU A 510 -20.08 -12.65 18.32
CA LEU A 510 -20.55 -11.77 17.24
C LEU A 510 -20.79 -10.33 17.72
N THR A 511 -21.25 -10.14 18.96
CA THR A 511 -21.31 -8.80 19.56
C THR A 511 -19.94 -8.18 19.80
N GLU A 512 -18.94 -8.98 20.15
CA GLU A 512 -17.57 -8.51 20.38
C GLU A 512 -16.90 -8.10 19.06
N ILE A 513 -17.01 -8.91 18.00
CA ILE A 513 -16.54 -8.56 16.66
C ILE A 513 -17.21 -7.29 16.15
N LYS A 514 -18.52 -7.12 16.39
CA LYS A 514 -19.25 -5.90 16.01
C LYS A 514 -18.73 -4.66 16.76
N SER A 515 -18.36 -4.81 18.03
CA SER A 515 -17.74 -3.73 18.81
C SER A 515 -16.38 -3.34 18.24
N GLN A 516 -15.52 -4.32 17.95
CA GLN A 516 -14.20 -4.08 17.36
C GLN A 516 -14.29 -3.40 15.98
N PHE A 517 -15.25 -3.80 15.16
CA PHE A 517 -15.51 -3.14 13.87
C PHE A 517 -15.93 -1.67 14.04
N GLN A 518 -16.78 -1.37 15.03
CA GLN A 518 -17.18 0.00 15.33
C GLN A 518 -16.01 0.87 15.82
N GLU A 519 -15.09 0.28 16.57
CA GLU A 519 -13.86 0.94 17.05
C GLU A 519 -12.90 1.23 15.89
N SER A 520 -12.61 0.24 15.04
CA SER A 520 -11.82 0.45 13.82
C SER A 520 -12.41 1.52 12.89
N ASN A 521 -13.74 1.59 12.79
CA ASN A 521 -14.41 2.62 11.98
C ASN A 521 -14.33 4.02 12.60
N ARG A 522 -14.26 4.12 13.95
CA ARG A 522 -13.97 5.40 14.62
C ARG A 522 -12.53 5.85 14.34
N ASP A 523 -11.58 4.94 14.43
CA ASP A 523 -10.17 5.23 14.14
C ASP A 523 -9.98 5.67 12.69
N LEU A 524 -10.62 4.99 11.73
CA LEU A 524 -10.58 5.39 10.33
C LEU A 524 -11.11 6.82 10.13
N LYS A 525 -12.23 7.18 10.78
CA LYS A 525 -12.76 8.55 10.73
C LYS A 525 -11.81 9.57 11.34
N GLN A 526 -11.13 9.22 12.44
CA GLN A 526 -10.14 10.09 13.07
C GLN A 526 -8.91 10.29 12.17
N LYS A 527 -8.41 9.22 11.54
CA LYS A 527 -7.32 9.31 10.57
C LYS A 527 -7.72 10.13 9.35
N GLN A 528 -8.94 9.99 8.85
CA GLN A 528 -9.46 10.82 7.75
C GLN A 528 -9.53 12.31 8.14
N ALA A 529 -9.92 12.62 9.38
CA ALA A 529 -9.91 13.98 9.88
C ALA A 529 -8.49 14.56 9.97
N GLN A 530 -7.50 13.76 10.40
CA GLN A 530 -6.09 14.15 10.41
C GLN A 530 -5.56 14.43 9.00
N VAL A 531 -5.89 13.60 8.02
CA VAL A 531 -5.52 13.81 6.61
C VAL A 531 -6.10 15.13 6.09
N ASN A 532 -7.38 15.40 6.38
CA ASN A 532 -8.02 16.66 5.96
C ASN A 532 -7.36 17.89 6.64
N GLN A 533 -6.93 17.75 7.90
CA GLN A 533 -6.20 18.81 8.60
C GLN A 533 -4.83 19.07 7.95
N LEU A 534 -4.06 18.02 7.68
CA LEU A 534 -2.77 18.13 7.01
C LEU A 534 -2.89 18.73 5.61
N GLN A 535 -3.93 18.39 4.86
CA GLN A 535 -4.21 19.02 3.56
C GLN A 535 -4.50 20.52 3.70
N THR A 536 -5.19 20.93 4.77
CA THR A 536 -5.48 22.34 5.04
C THR A 536 -4.21 23.10 5.42
N GLU A 537 -3.35 22.51 6.25
CA GLU A 537 -2.05 23.07 6.62
C GLU A 537 -1.11 23.18 5.42
N LEU A 538 -1.09 22.18 4.54
CA LEU A 538 -0.34 22.21 3.29
C LEU A 538 -0.79 23.38 2.39
N LYS A 539 -2.11 23.57 2.22
CA LYS A 539 -2.67 24.70 1.48
C LYS A 539 -2.23 26.03 2.08
N ARG A 540 -2.25 26.15 3.42
CA ARG A 540 -1.82 27.35 4.13
C ARG A 540 -0.32 27.64 3.92
N SER A 541 0.52 26.62 3.98
CA SER A 541 1.95 26.73 3.72
C SER A 541 2.25 27.14 2.26
N GLN A 542 1.51 26.59 1.30
CA GLN A 542 1.60 26.99 -0.11
C GLN A 542 1.22 28.47 -0.31
N SER A 543 0.16 28.95 0.33
CA SER A 543 -0.20 30.37 0.28
C SER A 543 0.85 31.27 0.92
N GLN A 544 1.48 30.84 2.03
CA GLN A 544 2.58 31.57 2.66
C GLN A 544 3.82 31.64 1.76
N MET A 545 4.17 30.54 1.10
CA MET A 545 5.25 30.50 0.10
C MET A 545 5.00 31.48 -1.05
N TYR A 546 3.77 31.51 -1.57
CA TYR A 546 3.40 32.44 -2.63
C TYR A 546 3.51 33.90 -2.16
N GLN A 547 3.10 34.20 -0.92
CA GLN A 547 3.25 35.53 -0.34
C GLN A 547 4.72 35.94 -0.20
N LEU A 548 5.58 35.04 0.28
CA LEU A 548 7.03 35.28 0.40
C LEU A 548 7.69 35.50 -0.96
N GLN A 549 7.24 34.81 -2.01
CA GLN A 549 7.72 35.06 -3.37
C GLN A 549 7.38 36.48 -3.86
N ILE A 550 6.19 36.98 -3.54
CA ILE A 550 5.80 38.36 -3.87
C ILE A 550 6.67 39.36 -3.10
N GLU A 551 6.88 39.16 -1.80
CA GLU A 551 7.73 40.04 -0.97
C GLU A 551 9.20 40.03 -1.45
N LEU A 552 9.70 38.88 -1.87
CA LEU A 552 11.03 38.75 -2.45
C LEU A 552 11.16 39.54 -3.75
N ALA A 553 10.18 39.44 -4.66
CA ALA A 553 10.17 40.20 -5.91
C ALA A 553 10.12 41.72 -5.65
N GLN A 554 9.35 42.16 -4.66
CA GLN A 554 9.30 43.57 -4.26
C GLN A 554 10.64 44.06 -3.68
N SER A 555 11.30 43.24 -2.87
CA SER A 555 12.61 43.56 -2.29
C SER A 555 13.70 43.63 -3.36
N GLN A 556 13.66 42.73 -4.35
CA GLN A 556 14.58 42.76 -5.50
C GLN A 556 14.40 44.04 -6.32
N LEU A 557 13.16 44.48 -6.56
CA LEU A 557 12.88 45.73 -7.26
C LEU A 557 13.44 46.95 -6.50
N GLN A 558 13.32 46.97 -5.17
CA GLN A 558 13.90 48.04 -4.35
C GLN A 558 15.43 48.06 -4.43
N ILE A 559 16.09 46.90 -4.38
CA ILE A 559 17.54 46.80 -4.49
C ILE A 559 18.01 47.34 -5.85
N GLN A 560 17.30 46.99 -6.93
CA GLN A 560 17.59 47.48 -8.27
C GLN A 560 17.49 49.02 -8.35
N GLN A 561 16.45 49.61 -7.77
CA GLN A 561 16.30 51.07 -7.71
C GLN A 561 17.43 51.76 -6.93
N ILE A 562 17.90 51.17 -5.84
CA ILE A 562 19.02 51.70 -5.05
C ILE A 562 20.33 51.64 -5.85
N GLN A 563 20.56 50.55 -6.57
CA GLN A 563 21.75 50.39 -7.42
C GLN A 563 21.75 51.40 -8.58
N GLU A 564 20.60 51.64 -9.21
CA GLU A 564 20.45 52.65 -10.27
C GLU A 564 20.74 54.06 -9.75
N ARG A 565 20.26 54.41 -8.55
CA ARG A 565 20.53 55.69 -7.88
C ARG A 565 22.03 55.88 -7.62
N GLN A 566 22.71 54.85 -7.15
CA GLN A 566 24.15 54.89 -6.89
C GLN A 566 24.99 55.04 -8.16
N GLN A 567 24.60 54.40 -9.27
CA GLN A 567 25.30 54.55 -10.55
C GLN A 567 25.20 55.98 -11.10
N LEU A 568 24.03 56.62 -10.94
CA LEU A 568 23.84 58.02 -11.33
C LEU A 568 24.66 58.98 -10.45
N GLU A 569 24.69 58.77 -9.13
CA GLU A 569 25.53 59.54 -8.19
C GLU A 569 27.03 59.42 -8.52
N GLN A 570 27.49 58.25 -8.97
CA GLN A 570 28.89 58.02 -9.37
C GLN A 570 29.26 58.66 -10.71
N SER A 571 28.30 58.80 -11.64
CA SER A 571 28.55 59.34 -12.99
C SER A 571 28.76 60.87 -13.04
N LEU A 572 28.43 61.61 -11.99
CA LEU A 572 28.32 63.08 -12.01
C LEU A 572 29.23 63.83 -11.00
N SER A 573 30.31 63.22 -10.50
CA SER A 573 31.15 63.83 -9.46
C SER A 573 32.29 64.76 -9.96
N ASN A 574 32.59 65.77 -9.13
CA ASN A 574 33.72 66.73 -9.09
C ASN A 574 33.52 68.15 -9.70
N ASP A 575 32.58 68.96 -9.19
CA ASP A 575 32.69 70.45 -9.13
C ASP A 575 31.58 71.06 -8.22
N PRO A 576 31.87 71.97 -7.26
CA PRO A 576 30.84 72.57 -6.40
C PRO A 576 29.75 73.37 -7.12
N LYS A 577 30.00 73.90 -8.33
CA LYS A 577 28.95 74.53 -9.16
C LYS A 577 27.99 73.51 -9.79
N LYS A 578 28.43 72.26 -9.94
CA LYS A 578 27.58 71.15 -10.40
C LYS A 578 26.69 70.58 -9.30
N HIS A 579 26.90 70.88 -8.00
CA HIS A 579 26.05 70.32 -6.95
C HIS A 579 24.58 70.79 -7.04
N THR A 580 24.32 72.05 -7.37
CA THR A 580 22.94 72.54 -7.54
C THR A 580 22.28 71.96 -8.79
N GLU A 581 23.06 71.70 -9.84
CA GLU A 581 22.63 71.05 -11.08
C GLU A 581 22.46 69.53 -10.89
N MET A 582 23.29 68.92 -10.04
CA MET A 582 23.24 67.52 -9.59
C MET A 582 21.98 67.30 -8.75
N ASP A 583 21.70 68.16 -7.77
CA ASP A 583 20.47 68.11 -6.97
C ASP A 583 19.22 68.32 -7.83
N TYR A 584 19.29 69.22 -8.81
CA TYR A 584 18.21 69.43 -9.77
C TYR A 584 17.96 68.16 -10.61
N ASN A 585 19.00 67.60 -11.25
CA ASN A 585 18.87 66.41 -12.09
C ASN A 585 18.48 65.16 -11.31
N LEU A 586 18.95 65.00 -10.06
CA LEU A 586 18.53 63.90 -9.18
C LEU A 586 17.03 64.00 -8.86
N LEU A 587 16.52 65.21 -8.61
CA LEU A 587 15.10 65.43 -8.37
C LEU A 587 14.24 65.20 -9.62
N ILE A 588 14.75 65.47 -10.83
CA ILE A 588 14.07 65.11 -12.08
C ILE A 588 14.05 63.59 -12.28
N TRP A 589 15.14 62.90 -11.95
CA TRP A 589 15.19 61.45 -11.99
C TRP A 589 14.27 60.79 -10.96
N ASP A 590 14.26 61.29 -9.71
CA ASP A 590 13.33 60.84 -8.67
C ASP A 590 11.87 61.07 -9.08
N ALA A 591 11.60 62.18 -9.76
CA ALA A 591 10.27 62.45 -10.30
C ALA A 591 9.87 61.47 -11.41
N TRP A 592 10.77 61.19 -12.35
CA TRP A 592 10.55 60.18 -13.40
C TRP A 592 10.30 58.80 -12.80
N ASN A 593 11.09 58.41 -11.78
CA ASN A 593 10.90 57.15 -11.08
C ASN A 593 9.61 57.08 -10.27
N ALA A 594 9.15 58.19 -9.71
CA ALA A 594 7.85 58.23 -9.07
C ALA A 594 6.71 58.08 -10.09
N TYR A 595 6.84 58.69 -11.27
CA TYR A 595 5.86 58.59 -12.36
C TYR A 595 5.72 57.16 -12.90
N ARG A 596 6.83 56.50 -13.27
CA ARG A 596 6.81 55.11 -13.79
C ARG A 596 6.21 54.11 -12.80
N ASN A 597 6.32 54.38 -11.51
CA ASN A 597 5.78 53.56 -10.43
C ASN A 597 4.33 53.96 -10.05
N GLY A 598 3.66 54.82 -10.84
CA GLY A 598 2.29 55.26 -10.62
C GLY A 598 2.09 56.21 -9.43
N LYS A 599 3.17 56.71 -8.82
CA LYS A 599 3.14 57.57 -7.61
C LYS A 599 3.16 59.05 -8.01
N LEU A 600 2.10 59.51 -8.67
CA LEU A 600 2.01 60.86 -9.25
C LEU A 600 2.17 62.00 -8.23
N SER A 601 1.72 61.82 -6.99
CA SER A 601 1.89 62.82 -5.94
C SER A 601 3.34 62.96 -5.47
N GLN A 602 4.12 61.87 -5.49
CA GLN A 602 5.56 61.91 -5.18
C GLN A 602 6.33 62.55 -6.34
N MET A 603 6.00 62.19 -7.58
CA MET A 603 6.54 62.85 -8.79
C MET A 603 6.38 64.37 -8.67
N LYS A 604 5.16 64.82 -8.36
CA LYS A 604 4.85 66.24 -8.16
C LYS A 604 5.73 66.89 -7.09
N ALA A 605 5.91 66.23 -5.94
CA ALA A 605 6.71 66.75 -4.84
C ALA A 605 8.20 66.90 -5.21
N HIS A 606 8.76 65.95 -5.96
CA HIS A 606 10.13 66.01 -6.46
C HIS A 606 10.30 67.13 -7.50
N LEU A 607 9.38 67.26 -8.46
CA LEU A 607 9.38 68.36 -9.43
C LEU A 607 9.19 69.75 -8.78
N GLN A 608 8.36 69.85 -7.74
CA GLN A 608 8.20 71.09 -6.96
C GLN A 608 9.47 71.47 -6.19
N LYS A 609 10.25 70.49 -5.72
CA LYS A 609 11.57 70.74 -5.11
C LYS A 609 12.57 71.16 -6.19
N ALA A 610 12.57 70.52 -7.35
CA ALA A 610 13.42 70.89 -8.48
C ALA A 610 13.13 72.32 -8.96
N LEU A 611 11.85 72.72 -8.98
CA LEU A 611 11.42 74.08 -9.35
C LEU A 611 12.04 75.17 -8.46
N LYS A 612 12.36 74.87 -7.19
CA LYS A 612 13.01 75.83 -6.27
C LYS A 612 14.50 76.01 -6.53
N LEU A 613 15.12 75.09 -7.27
CA LEU A 613 16.56 75.08 -7.56
C LEU A 613 16.91 75.69 -8.92
N THR A 614 15.91 76.00 -9.76
CA THR A 614 16.08 76.60 -11.09
C THR A 614 15.48 78.00 -11.18
N THR A 615 16.11 78.88 -11.96
CA THR A 615 15.65 80.25 -12.24
C THR A 615 15.15 80.43 -13.69
N ALA A 616 15.06 79.35 -14.45
CA ALA A 616 14.64 79.34 -15.85
C ALA A 616 13.15 79.72 -16.01
N SER A 617 12.75 80.05 -17.24
CA SER A 617 11.35 80.44 -17.51
C SER A 617 10.39 79.24 -17.38
N PRO A 618 9.12 79.43 -16.97
CA PRO A 618 8.15 78.33 -16.84
C PRO A 618 8.04 77.40 -18.07
N SER A 619 8.08 77.97 -19.28
CA SER A 619 8.04 77.22 -20.53
C SER A 619 9.30 76.38 -20.78
N GLU A 620 10.46 76.92 -20.42
CA GLU A 620 11.75 76.26 -20.55
C GLU A 620 11.91 75.12 -19.54
N ILE A 621 11.40 75.29 -18.31
CA ILE A 621 11.38 74.24 -17.29
C ILE A 621 10.49 73.06 -17.70
N ILE A 622 9.28 73.34 -18.22
CA ILE A 622 8.36 72.29 -18.67
C ILE A 622 8.95 71.49 -19.83
N LEU A 623 9.55 72.17 -20.82
CA LEU A 623 10.23 71.52 -21.93
C LEU A 623 11.42 70.67 -21.45
N THR A 624 12.24 71.22 -20.55
CA THR A 624 13.40 70.50 -19.99
C THR A 624 12.98 69.23 -19.23
N TRP A 625 11.89 69.27 -18.47
CA TRP A 625 11.36 68.09 -17.76
C TRP A 625 10.84 67.03 -18.72
N LEU A 626 10.05 67.42 -19.73
CA LEU A 626 9.52 66.49 -20.72
C LEU A 626 10.63 65.86 -21.57
N GLU A 627 11.63 66.64 -21.99
CA GLU A 627 12.80 66.12 -22.70
C GLU A 627 13.62 65.18 -21.81
N SER A 628 13.77 65.48 -20.52
CA SER A 628 14.50 64.63 -19.59
C SER A 628 13.77 63.30 -19.35
N PHE A 629 12.44 63.33 -19.17
CA PHE A 629 11.62 62.12 -19.04
C PHE A 629 11.62 61.31 -20.34
N SER A 630 11.61 61.97 -21.50
CA SER A 630 11.72 61.31 -22.80
C SER A 630 13.08 60.64 -23.00
N LYS A 631 14.18 61.31 -22.64
CA LYS A 631 15.53 60.71 -22.69
C LYS A 631 15.67 59.52 -21.72
N LEU A 632 15.13 59.64 -20.51
CA LEU A 632 15.19 58.59 -19.50
C LEU A 632 14.32 57.38 -19.86
N SER A 633 13.16 57.58 -20.49
CA SER A 633 12.31 56.50 -21.01
C SER A 633 12.97 55.77 -22.18
N LEU A 634 13.55 56.50 -23.15
CA LEU A 634 14.29 55.94 -24.28
C LEU A 634 15.51 55.12 -23.85
N ALA A 635 16.28 55.60 -22.86
CA ALA A 635 17.42 54.88 -22.30
C ALA A 635 17.02 53.54 -21.64
N GLN A 636 15.74 53.37 -21.30
CA GLN A 636 15.19 52.17 -20.69
C GLN A 636 14.28 51.37 -21.65
N GLY A 637 14.24 51.73 -22.94
CA GLY A 637 13.47 51.03 -23.97
C GLY A 637 11.95 51.14 -23.82
N MET A 638 11.46 52.19 -23.13
CA MET A 638 10.04 52.45 -22.91
C MET A 638 9.59 53.71 -23.66
N GLU A 639 8.35 53.75 -24.13
CA GLU A 639 7.77 54.95 -24.76
C GLU A 639 7.12 55.83 -23.67
N LEU A 640 7.45 57.12 -23.63
CA LEU A 640 6.85 58.06 -22.68
C LEU A 640 5.40 58.35 -23.08
N ASP A 641 4.44 57.94 -22.24
CA ASP A 641 3.04 58.34 -22.38
C ASP A 641 2.86 59.81 -21.94
N SER A 642 3.26 60.71 -22.84
CA SER A 642 3.19 62.16 -22.64
C SER A 642 1.76 62.67 -22.49
N GLU A 643 0.76 61.97 -23.04
CA GLU A 643 -0.65 62.34 -22.95
C GLU A 643 -1.18 62.05 -21.54
N SER A 644 -0.90 60.88 -20.99
CA SER A 644 -1.27 60.52 -19.60
C SER A 644 -0.54 61.40 -18.57
N LEU A 645 0.74 61.70 -18.78
CA LEU A 645 1.50 62.58 -17.90
C LEU A 645 0.95 64.01 -17.87
N THR A 646 0.74 64.62 -19.05
CA THR A 646 0.31 66.03 -19.13
C THR A 646 -1.16 66.24 -18.73
N ASN A 647 -1.98 65.20 -18.83
CA ASN A 647 -3.37 65.19 -18.37
C ASN A 647 -3.52 64.86 -16.87
N SER A 648 -2.47 64.41 -16.18
CA SER A 648 -2.52 64.16 -14.74
C SER A 648 -2.81 65.44 -13.95
N GLU A 649 -3.67 65.33 -12.93
CA GLU A 649 -4.07 66.48 -12.11
C GLU A 649 -2.86 67.13 -11.43
N GLU A 650 -1.92 66.30 -10.97
CA GLU A 650 -0.68 66.70 -10.34
C GLU A 650 0.24 67.53 -11.25
N TRP A 651 0.36 67.13 -12.52
CA TRP A 651 1.15 67.86 -13.53
C TRP A 651 0.46 69.18 -13.89
N GLN A 652 -0.85 69.18 -14.11
CA GLN A 652 -1.60 70.41 -14.39
C GLN A 652 -1.52 71.41 -13.24
N GLN A 653 -1.56 70.95 -11.98
CA GLN A 653 -1.39 71.81 -10.81
C GLN A 653 0.01 72.43 -10.76
N LEU A 654 1.06 71.69 -11.13
CA LEU A 654 2.43 72.21 -11.25
C LEU A 654 2.56 73.30 -12.33
N VAL A 655 1.99 73.07 -13.51
CA VAL A 655 1.99 74.02 -14.62
C VAL A 655 1.21 75.30 -14.27
N ARG A 656 0.06 75.16 -13.59
CA ARG A 656 -0.74 76.30 -13.07
C ARG A 656 0.00 77.09 -11.98
N GLN A 657 0.80 76.40 -11.14
CA GLN A 657 1.60 77.04 -10.10
C GLN A 657 2.75 77.88 -10.67
N MET A 658 3.37 77.43 -11.76
CA MET A 658 4.44 78.18 -12.44
C MET A 658 3.96 79.40 -13.22
N THR A 659 2.68 79.44 -13.60
CA THR A 659 2.07 80.51 -14.41
C THR A 659 1.37 81.60 -13.59
N ARG A 660 1.16 81.39 -12.28
CA ARG A 660 0.56 82.39 -11.36
C ARG A 660 1.63 83.19 -10.59
N LYS A 661 2.26 84.19 -11.22
CA LYS A 661 2.75 85.41 -10.54
C LYS A 661 3.09 86.56 -11.50
N LYS A 662 2.06 87.34 -11.87
CA LYS A 662 2.02 88.83 -11.91
C LYS A 662 0.66 89.26 -12.48
N GLY A 663 -0.23 89.79 -11.63
CA GLY A 663 -1.44 90.51 -12.07
C GLY A 663 -2.74 90.16 -11.36
N VAL A 664 -3.05 90.98 -10.34
CA VAL A 664 -4.35 91.55 -9.91
C VAL A 664 -5.54 90.63 -9.51
N THR A 665 -6.06 90.99 -8.34
CA THR A 665 -7.25 90.63 -7.58
C THR A 665 -8.58 90.70 -8.35
N LEU A 666 -9.52 89.78 -8.05
CA LEU A 666 -10.88 90.10 -7.55
C LEU A 666 -11.62 88.82 -7.11
N THR A 667 -12.14 88.92 -5.88
CA THR A 667 -13.22 88.24 -5.13
C THR A 667 -14.32 87.55 -5.97
N GLU A 668 -14.96 86.44 -5.59
CA GLU A 668 -15.86 86.16 -4.44
C GLU A 668 -16.09 84.61 -4.32
N LYS A 669 -15.95 83.95 -3.15
CA LYS A 669 -16.98 83.55 -2.15
C LYS A 669 -18.08 82.62 -2.74
N PHE A 670 -18.47 81.44 -2.23
CA PHE A 670 -18.54 80.72 -0.93
C PHE A 670 -18.51 79.18 -1.24
N HIS A 671 -18.27 78.20 -0.36
CA HIS A 671 -18.86 77.92 0.95
C HIS A 671 -18.01 76.91 1.76
N ASP A 672 -18.21 76.93 3.08
CA ASP A 672 -17.38 76.50 4.22
C ASP A 672 -17.72 75.05 4.71
N PRO A 673 -17.11 74.48 5.79
CA PRO A 673 -16.49 73.15 5.75
C PRO A 673 -16.92 72.20 6.89
N SER A 674 -16.30 71.02 6.93
CA SER A 674 -15.89 70.24 8.12
C SER A 674 -16.88 69.95 9.26
N LYS A 675 -17.04 68.64 9.53
CA LYS A 675 -16.98 67.91 10.82
C LYS A 675 -17.59 66.52 10.55
N THR A 676 -17.12 65.37 11.01
CA THR A 676 -16.61 64.92 12.33
C THR A 676 -16.13 63.47 12.06
N GLN A 677 -14.92 63.04 12.44
CA GLN A 677 -14.51 62.49 13.74
C GLN A 677 -15.33 61.29 14.25
N GLU A 678 -14.57 60.24 14.63
CA GLU A 678 -14.90 59.15 15.60
C GLU A 678 -15.87 58.06 15.17
N VAL A 679 -15.83 56.82 15.68
CA VAL A 679 -14.87 55.86 16.28
C VAL A 679 -15.72 54.60 16.50
N GLU A 680 -15.09 53.41 16.45
CA GLU A 680 -15.47 52.09 17.00
C GLU A 680 -16.94 51.73 17.32
N VAL A 681 -17.36 50.51 16.98
CA VAL A 681 -17.42 49.33 17.87
C VAL A 681 -18.28 48.24 17.20
N GLU A 682 -17.70 47.05 17.14
CA GLU A 682 -18.27 45.69 17.20
C GLU A 682 -19.79 45.40 17.19
N ALA A 683 -20.07 44.29 16.50
CA ALA A 683 -20.89 43.14 16.91
C ALA A 683 -22.31 42.96 16.31
N VAL A 684 -22.44 41.83 15.57
CA VAL A 684 -23.53 40.82 15.59
C VAL A 684 -24.84 41.29 14.91
N GLU A 685 -25.45 40.60 13.94
CA GLU A 685 -26.04 39.27 13.99
C GLU A 685 -26.56 38.85 12.58
N THR A 686 -26.49 37.55 12.28
CA THR A 686 -27.40 36.70 11.47
C THR A 686 -28.28 37.27 10.35
N ALA A 687 -28.29 36.62 9.17
CA ALA A 687 -29.33 35.65 8.76
C ALA A 687 -29.34 35.31 7.25
N ALA A 688 -29.84 34.09 6.98
CA ALA A 688 -30.34 33.53 5.71
C ALA A 688 -29.28 33.03 4.69
N THR A 689 -29.42 31.86 4.03
CA THR A 689 -30.65 31.15 3.63
C THR A 689 -30.40 29.66 3.36
N GLN A 690 -31.48 28.90 3.53
CA GLN A 690 -31.73 27.48 3.27
C GLN A 690 -31.34 26.96 1.87
N ALA A 691 -31.02 25.66 1.77
CA ALA A 691 -31.62 24.76 0.77
C ALA A 691 -31.53 23.28 1.19
N LYS A 692 -32.69 22.61 1.16
CA LYS A 692 -32.95 21.18 1.34
C LYS A 692 -32.59 20.37 0.08
N THR A 693 -32.25 19.09 0.25
CA THR A 693 -32.71 17.86 -0.46
C THR A 693 -31.75 16.74 -0.02
N ALA A 694 -32.14 15.72 0.75
CA ALA A 694 -32.98 14.57 0.41
C ALA A 694 -32.51 13.86 -0.88
N ASP A 695 -31.77 12.75 -0.74
CA ASP A 695 -32.17 11.51 -1.40
C ASP A 695 -31.61 10.27 -0.70
N ALA A 696 -32.42 9.22 -0.72
CA ALA A 696 -32.15 7.89 -0.21
C ALA A 696 -31.76 6.97 -1.38
N GLY A 697 -30.89 6.00 -1.11
CA GLY A 697 -30.50 4.93 -2.03
C GLY A 697 -29.57 3.97 -1.32
#